data_AF-A0A1Z9IP80-F1
#
_entry.id   AF-A0A1Z9IP80-F1
#
_cell.length_a   1.000
_cell.length_b   1.000
_cell.length_c   1.000
_cell.angle_alpha   90.00
_cell.angle_beta   90.00
_cell.angle_gamma   90.00
#
_symmetry.space_group_name_H-M   'P 1'
#
loop_
_entity.id
_entity.type
_entity.pdbx_description
1 polymer ?
#
loop_
_entity_poly.entity_id
_entity_poly.type
_entity_poly.pdbx_seq_one_letter_code
_entity_poly.pdbx_strand_id
1 'polypeptide(L)'
;MLKYSFIANIILSLSYGAIINVGSEEIYDFNTIQDGVDNAQIGDTVLVHPGTYYENVIVDKTITLASLAIFDDLNNWYDYNDSSNQFEVINHNINSTIIDGSYAQFNMGAFGSADIADYIGSSIFVGSFNEECISPLIIGFTIQNGKGTMTEGPQWYGYYKKKGGGIYSYLSNASINYNNFINNGSLGIDIEYGGAIYFQTDPLENYIGGNNFSQLADCQVSEINIQNNFYNNNFSKFANTFSSGNFNGDIHIENSLFDVFNCSDSTFTKLWFDNIPEAEIFNSGIQANQCSFNDDLWVAPNGVDSPAHGSLESPLKTIRYALENLSTSLGNNITIHLDEGVYSPYQTGEMYSLNLLSNITLKGSGMNQTILDGGMLDFDPYEYSSTIAPNSLILINNCENIVFSDLSIVGGVYQAHNDPGSGAGINIYNSDLALINTNISAHYGCAISSVSSDLDIMNTIISRNNYGYFTSTGIELNNSNANLYNVTMTDNYGGGMYPEAINMDDSSYLNMINSIVWNNLYDTENLQIGSGFDYDFNGINILYSNIKGGWVGQGNISEDPLFVNPSQGIDEGNGFGWGWSPFGDYRLQSISPCIDTGIAFLELDNEIIINIDQSEFEGEAPDMGAIEYYEWNLGDINTDSTIDVLDIVSIVAFIIGNQEYTNEQYNLADYNQDGDVNVLDIVQLVDIILN
;
A
#
# COMPACT_ATOMS: atom_id res chain seq x y z
N MET A 1 9.61 44.82 38.18
CA MET A 1 8.24 45.37 38.10
C MET A 1 7.45 44.73 36.93
N LEU A 2 7.69 43.44 36.67
CA LEU A 2 7.12 42.65 35.56
C LEU A 2 6.57 41.28 36.06
N LYS A 3 6.45 41.11 37.39
CA LYS A 3 5.90 39.90 38.04
C LYS A 3 4.44 40.06 38.49
N TYR A 4 3.82 41.21 38.23
CA TYR A 4 2.43 41.51 38.63
C TYR A 4 1.50 41.82 37.46
N SER A 5 1.98 41.75 36.20
CA SER A 5 1.16 42.03 35.01
C SER A 5 0.53 40.80 34.36
N PHE A 6 0.96 39.58 34.74
CA PHE A 6 0.38 38.33 34.23
C PHE A 6 -0.78 37.82 35.10
N ILE A 7 -0.75 38.10 36.42
CA ILE A 7 -1.83 37.75 37.35
C ILE A 7 -3.03 38.71 37.22
N ALA A 8 -2.83 39.94 36.73
CA ALA A 8 -3.89 40.95 36.65
C ALA A 8 -4.75 40.88 35.36
N ASN A 9 -4.26 40.27 34.28
CA ASN A 9 -5.04 40.09 33.03
C ASN A 9 -5.77 38.74 32.96
N ILE A 10 -5.56 37.85 33.94
CA ILE A 10 -6.32 36.60 34.12
C ILE A 10 -7.58 36.84 35.00
N ILE A 11 -7.71 38.01 35.64
CA ILE A 11 -8.76 38.29 36.65
C ILE A 11 -9.93 39.15 36.12
N LEU A 12 -9.97 39.50 34.83
CA LEU A 12 -11.02 40.38 34.27
C LEU A 12 -11.79 39.85 33.05
N SER A 13 -11.79 38.53 32.81
CA SER A 13 -12.78 37.81 31.98
C SER A 13 -13.35 36.58 32.69
N LEU A 14 -13.59 36.70 34.00
CA LEU A 14 -14.22 35.68 34.83
C LEU A 14 -15.73 35.58 34.53
N SER A 15 -16.12 34.84 33.50
CA SER A 15 -17.09 33.78 33.74
C SER A 15 -16.27 32.63 34.33
N TYR A 16 -16.31 32.45 35.65
CA TYR A 16 -15.63 31.31 36.29
C TYR A 16 -16.22 30.02 35.71
N GLY A 17 -15.48 29.35 34.84
CA GLY A 17 -15.78 27.97 34.50
C GLY A 17 -15.71 27.12 35.78
N ALA A 18 -16.70 26.26 35.98
CA ALA A 18 -16.69 25.27 37.04
C ALA A 18 -15.60 24.22 36.77
N ILE A 19 -15.09 23.61 37.83
CA ILE A 19 -14.26 22.40 37.72
C ILE A 19 -15.16 21.21 38.05
N ILE A 20 -15.34 20.33 37.07
CA ILE A 20 -16.09 19.08 37.19
C ILE A 20 -15.06 17.96 37.32
N ASN A 21 -15.09 17.23 38.44
CA ASN A 21 -14.13 16.16 38.70
C ASN A 21 -14.69 14.83 38.21
N VAL A 22 -13.94 14.15 37.35
CA VAL A 22 -14.28 12.81 36.84
C VAL A 22 -13.31 11.79 37.42
N GLY A 23 -13.83 10.68 37.96
CA GLY A 23 -13.00 9.58 38.44
C GLY A 23 -13.79 8.36 38.89
N SER A 24 -13.12 7.22 39.03
CA SER A 24 -13.78 5.93 39.32
C SER A 24 -14.33 5.76 40.75
N GLU A 25 -14.02 6.68 41.67
CA GLU A 25 -14.47 6.65 43.07
C GLU A 25 -15.71 7.54 43.30
N GLU A 26 -16.56 7.18 44.27
CA GLU A 26 -17.78 7.93 44.63
C GLU A 26 -17.55 9.37 45.12
N ILE A 27 -16.29 9.80 45.28
CA ILE A 27 -15.93 11.15 45.71
C ILE A 27 -16.00 12.18 44.56
N TYR A 28 -16.03 11.70 43.31
CA TYR A 28 -16.00 12.52 42.10
C TYR A 28 -17.41 12.87 41.63
N ASP A 29 -17.53 13.92 40.83
CA ASP A 29 -18.83 14.40 40.33
C ASP A 29 -19.44 13.39 39.34
N PHE A 30 -18.59 12.74 38.53
CA PHE A 30 -18.98 11.71 37.56
C PHE A 30 -17.92 10.58 37.46
N ASN A 31 -18.37 9.41 37.02
CA ASN A 31 -17.50 8.23 36.85
C ASN A 31 -17.03 8.00 35.41
N THR A 32 -17.63 8.70 34.45
CA THR A 32 -17.29 8.67 33.02
C THR A 32 -16.87 10.05 32.55
N ILE A 33 -16.02 10.11 31.54
CA ILE A 33 -15.59 11.40 30.97
C ILE A 33 -16.76 12.04 30.23
N GLN A 34 -17.53 11.25 29.48
CA GLN A 34 -18.68 11.77 28.74
C GLN A 34 -19.71 12.44 29.66
N ASP A 35 -20.06 11.86 30.81
CA ASP A 35 -21.02 12.49 31.73
C ASP A 35 -20.48 13.84 32.25
N GLY A 36 -19.17 13.92 32.49
CA GLY A 36 -18.50 15.17 32.86
C GLY A 36 -18.60 16.23 31.77
N VAL A 37 -18.36 15.84 30.51
CA VAL A 37 -18.49 16.72 29.34
C VAL A 37 -19.94 17.16 29.14
N ASP A 38 -20.91 16.26 29.22
CA ASP A 38 -22.33 16.54 29.03
C ASP A 38 -22.84 17.59 30.03
N ASN A 39 -22.37 17.51 31.28
CA ASN A 39 -22.76 18.44 32.35
C ASN A 39 -21.94 19.75 32.37
N ALA A 40 -20.84 19.82 31.64
CA ALA A 40 -20.02 21.02 31.51
C ALA A 40 -20.74 22.12 30.71
N GLN A 41 -20.53 23.37 31.13
CA GLN A 41 -20.90 24.58 30.41
C GLN A 41 -19.70 25.16 29.66
N ILE A 42 -19.95 26.07 28.71
CA ILE A 42 -18.88 26.77 27.98
C ILE A 42 -17.93 27.46 28.98
N GLY A 43 -16.64 27.18 28.83
CA GLY A 43 -15.56 27.68 29.70
C GLY A 43 -15.26 26.82 30.92
N ASP A 44 -16.06 25.79 31.22
CA ASP A 44 -15.80 24.86 32.31
C ASP A 44 -14.56 23.99 32.05
N THR A 45 -14.03 23.41 33.12
CA THR A 45 -12.95 22.43 33.10
C THR A 45 -13.48 21.07 33.54
N VAL A 46 -13.42 20.08 32.66
CA VAL A 46 -13.61 18.67 33.00
C VAL A 46 -12.24 18.12 33.41
N LEU A 47 -12.04 17.97 34.72
CA LEU A 47 -10.78 17.51 35.32
C LEU A 47 -10.85 16.02 35.62
N VAL A 48 -10.14 15.23 34.83
CA VAL A 48 -10.15 13.77 34.88
C VAL A 48 -9.01 13.26 35.78
N HIS A 49 -9.37 12.43 36.76
CA HIS A 49 -8.42 11.80 37.68
C HIS A 49 -7.86 10.49 37.08
N PRO A 50 -6.67 10.03 37.54
CA PRO A 50 -6.05 8.81 37.04
C PRO A 50 -7.00 7.60 37.00
N GLY A 51 -6.96 6.88 35.89
CA GLY A 51 -7.85 5.76 35.58
C GLY A 51 -7.82 5.42 34.09
N THR A 52 -8.40 4.28 33.74
CA THR A 52 -8.65 3.89 32.34
C THR A 52 -10.14 4.03 32.06
N TYR A 53 -10.47 4.89 31.11
CA TYR A 53 -11.83 5.19 30.68
C TYR A 53 -12.02 4.59 29.29
N TYR A 54 -12.84 3.55 29.21
CA TYR A 54 -13.17 2.88 27.95
C TYR A 54 -14.36 3.58 27.30
N GLU A 55 -14.09 4.68 26.60
CA GLU A 55 -15.09 5.60 26.08
C GLU A 55 -14.61 6.20 24.75
N ASN A 56 -15.57 6.61 23.92
CA ASN A 56 -15.35 7.51 22.79
C ASN A 56 -15.94 8.87 23.18
N VAL A 57 -15.09 9.81 23.58
CA VAL A 57 -15.52 11.08 24.20
C VAL A 57 -15.90 12.09 23.13
N ILE A 58 -17.12 12.61 23.20
CA ILE A 58 -17.66 13.63 22.31
C ILE A 58 -17.52 14.99 23.00
N VAL A 59 -16.67 15.85 22.45
CA VAL A 59 -16.47 17.24 22.90
C VAL A 59 -17.14 18.20 21.92
N ASP A 60 -18.29 18.72 22.32
CA ASP A 60 -19.17 19.53 21.47
C ASP A 60 -19.25 21.02 21.84
N LYS A 61 -18.41 21.45 22.78
CA LYS A 61 -18.42 22.78 23.39
C LYS A 61 -17.00 23.26 23.71
N THR A 62 -16.84 24.58 23.83
CA THR A 62 -15.56 25.19 24.24
C THR A 62 -15.33 24.98 25.74
N ILE A 63 -14.66 23.88 26.09
CA ILE A 63 -14.28 23.50 27.46
C ILE A 63 -12.78 23.17 27.53
N THR A 64 -12.26 23.12 28.75
CA THR A 64 -10.95 22.48 29.01
C THR A 64 -11.20 21.03 29.45
N LEU A 65 -10.84 20.08 28.60
CA LEU A 65 -10.75 18.67 28.98
C LEU A 65 -9.29 18.40 29.40
N ALA A 66 -9.08 18.13 30.68
CA ALA A 66 -7.72 18.03 31.23
C ALA A 66 -7.58 16.88 32.22
N SER A 67 -6.42 16.22 32.25
CA SER A 67 -6.02 15.43 33.41
C SER A 67 -5.40 16.32 34.49
N LEU A 68 -5.01 15.69 35.61
CA LEU A 68 -4.23 16.37 36.66
C LEU A 68 -2.87 16.91 36.18
N ALA A 69 -2.38 16.51 35.00
CA ALA A 69 -1.13 16.99 34.42
C ALA A 69 -1.15 18.50 34.15
N ILE A 70 -2.32 19.12 34.02
CA ILE A 70 -2.45 20.58 33.87
C ILE A 70 -1.86 21.37 35.05
N PHE A 71 -1.65 20.72 36.21
CA PHE A 71 -1.05 21.32 37.39
C PHE A 71 0.45 21.01 37.55
N ASP A 72 1.02 20.18 36.68
CA ASP A 72 2.41 19.74 36.74
C ASP A 72 3.37 20.72 36.07
N ASP A 73 4.66 20.55 36.35
CA ASP A 73 5.74 21.10 35.53
C ASP A 73 6.03 20.13 34.38
N LEU A 74 5.60 20.48 33.18
CA LEU A 74 5.69 19.63 31.98
C LEU A 74 6.94 19.90 31.14
N ASN A 75 7.96 20.57 31.67
CA ASN A 75 9.21 20.78 30.91
C ASN A 75 9.97 19.48 30.59
N ASN A 76 9.79 18.41 31.39
CA ASN A 76 10.42 17.09 31.19
C ASN A 76 9.39 15.98 31.45
N TRP A 77 8.41 15.83 30.57
CA TRP A 77 7.28 14.90 30.75
C TRP A 77 7.46 13.54 30.06
N TYR A 78 8.49 13.41 29.22
CA TYR A 78 9.01 12.16 28.65
C TYR A 78 10.53 12.12 28.76
N ASP A 79 11.13 10.93 28.71
CA ASP A 79 12.59 10.72 28.72
C ASP A 79 12.97 9.48 27.91
N TYR A 80 14.24 9.39 27.50
CA TYR A 80 14.77 8.22 26.80
C TYR A 80 15.09 7.09 27.78
N ASN A 81 14.56 5.89 27.53
CA ASN A 81 14.83 4.72 28.34
C ASN A 81 15.87 3.83 27.67
N ASP A 82 17.10 3.85 28.19
CA ASP A 82 18.23 3.03 27.70
C ASP A 82 17.96 1.52 27.69
N SER A 83 17.02 1.04 28.51
CA SER A 83 16.72 -0.40 28.62
C SER A 83 15.75 -0.86 27.53
N SER A 84 14.81 -0.02 27.13
CA SER A 84 13.86 -0.28 26.04
C SER A 84 14.30 0.34 24.70
N ASN A 85 15.37 1.15 24.72
CA ASN A 85 15.94 1.83 23.55
C ASN A 85 14.93 2.72 22.80
N GLN A 86 14.05 3.39 23.55
CA GLN A 86 12.99 4.26 23.05
C GLN A 86 12.66 5.36 24.06
N PHE A 87 12.00 6.42 23.62
CA PHE A 87 11.41 7.40 24.55
C PHE A 87 10.15 6.85 25.21
N GLU A 88 9.89 7.29 26.45
CA GLU A 88 8.71 6.90 27.23
C GLU A 88 8.18 8.10 28.02
N VAL A 89 6.85 8.13 28.22
CA VAL A 89 6.21 9.16 29.06
C VAL A 89 6.51 8.87 30.53
N ILE A 90 7.16 9.82 31.21
CA ILE A 90 7.51 9.72 32.63
C ILE A 90 6.56 10.51 33.54
N ASN A 91 5.76 11.43 32.98
CA ASN A 91 4.75 12.14 33.76
C ASN A 91 3.63 11.16 34.17
N HIS A 92 3.46 11.02 35.49
CA HIS A 92 2.48 10.09 36.06
C HIS A 92 1.04 10.41 35.65
N ASN A 93 0.64 11.67 35.69
CA ASN A 93 -0.74 12.06 35.42
C ASN A 93 -1.13 11.83 33.96
N ILE A 94 -0.19 12.02 33.02
CA ILE A 94 -0.38 11.71 31.60
C ILE A 94 -0.47 10.20 31.39
N ASN A 95 0.48 9.44 31.93
CA ASN A 95 0.58 7.99 31.71
C ASN A 95 -0.57 7.19 32.40
N SER A 96 -1.14 7.72 33.50
CA SER A 96 -2.17 7.05 34.28
C SER A 96 -3.61 7.53 34.01
N THR A 97 -3.80 8.56 33.19
CA THR A 97 -5.14 9.03 32.78
C THR A 97 -5.35 8.65 31.32
N ILE A 98 -5.98 7.48 31.11
CA ILE A 98 -6.06 6.82 29.80
C ILE A 98 -7.48 6.93 29.25
N ILE A 99 -7.62 7.45 28.03
CA ILE A 99 -8.82 7.37 27.21
C ILE A 99 -8.60 6.27 26.18
N ASP A 100 -9.36 5.17 26.32
CA ASP A 100 -9.23 3.97 25.49
C ASP A 100 -10.45 3.79 24.59
N GLY A 101 -10.27 4.03 23.29
CA GLY A 101 -11.32 3.96 22.27
C GLY A 101 -11.65 2.54 21.78
N SER A 102 -11.10 1.49 22.39
CA SER A 102 -11.23 0.10 21.90
C SER A 102 -12.66 -0.45 21.90
N TYR A 103 -13.56 0.12 22.71
CA TYR A 103 -14.96 -0.32 22.80
C TYR A 103 -15.90 0.39 21.83
N ALA A 104 -15.40 1.20 20.89
CA ALA A 104 -16.26 1.74 19.84
C ALA A 104 -16.99 0.58 19.13
N GLN A 105 -18.31 0.56 19.29
CA GLN A 105 -19.21 -0.37 18.64
C GLN A 105 -19.88 0.38 17.50
N PHE A 106 -19.44 0.11 16.29
CA PHE A 106 -20.19 0.52 15.11
C PHE A 106 -21.47 -0.33 15.09
N ASN A 107 -22.60 0.22 15.53
CA ASN A 107 -23.91 -0.45 15.43
C ASN A 107 -24.39 -0.44 13.97
N MET A 108 -23.64 -1.11 13.09
CA MET A 108 -23.99 -1.24 11.68
C MET A 108 -24.96 -2.41 11.47
N GLY A 109 -26.07 -2.39 12.21
CA GLY A 109 -27.24 -3.20 11.91
C GLY A 109 -27.99 -2.60 10.72
N ALA A 110 -27.45 -2.75 9.51
CA ALA A 110 -27.96 -2.17 8.26
C ALA A 110 -28.18 -0.64 8.31
N PHE A 111 -27.21 0.11 7.79
CA PHE A 111 -27.27 1.52 7.34
C PHE A 111 -28.54 2.33 7.70
N GLY A 112 -28.39 3.38 8.52
CA GLY A 112 -29.46 4.35 8.80
C GLY A 112 -29.68 4.73 10.27
N SER A 113 -28.67 4.61 11.14
CA SER A 113 -28.80 5.14 12.50
C SER A 113 -28.84 6.67 12.47
N ALA A 114 -29.74 7.25 13.28
CA ALA A 114 -29.85 8.68 13.50
C ALA A 114 -28.96 9.17 14.65
N ASP A 115 -28.32 8.25 15.39
CA ASP A 115 -27.41 8.60 16.47
C ASP A 115 -26.00 8.76 15.93
N ILE A 116 -25.40 9.94 16.11
CA ILE A 116 -24.04 10.18 15.63
C ILE A 116 -23.01 9.34 16.39
N ALA A 117 -23.28 8.96 17.65
CA ALA A 117 -22.38 8.15 18.45
C ALA A 117 -22.06 6.79 17.78
N ASP A 118 -22.96 6.26 16.94
CA ASP A 118 -22.75 5.02 16.20
C ASP A 118 -21.67 5.12 15.10
N TYR A 119 -21.27 6.34 14.73
CA TYR A 119 -20.26 6.63 13.71
C TYR A 119 -18.92 7.06 14.30
N ILE A 120 -18.87 7.36 15.60
CA ILE A 120 -17.67 7.84 16.29
C ILE A 120 -16.86 6.64 16.75
N GLY A 121 -15.74 6.40 16.06
CA GLY A 121 -14.75 5.41 16.46
C GLY A 121 -13.48 6.02 17.05
N SER A 122 -13.28 7.34 16.92
CA SER A 122 -12.13 8.02 17.52
C SER A 122 -12.19 7.99 19.03
N SER A 123 -11.05 7.91 19.73
CA SER A 123 -11.05 7.99 21.20
C SER A 123 -11.63 9.32 21.70
N ILE A 124 -11.41 10.41 20.97
CA ILE A 124 -12.09 11.68 21.16
C ILE A 124 -12.59 12.21 19.82
N PHE A 125 -13.85 12.61 19.76
CA PHE A 125 -14.43 13.36 18.67
C PHE A 125 -14.63 14.81 19.13
N VAL A 126 -14.21 15.76 18.30
CA VAL A 126 -14.43 17.19 18.54
C VAL A 126 -15.30 17.74 17.43
N GLY A 127 -16.48 18.25 17.76
CA GLY A 127 -17.38 18.82 16.76
C GLY A 127 -18.64 19.39 17.39
N SER A 128 -19.09 20.54 16.88
CA SER A 128 -20.23 21.26 17.44
C SER A 128 -21.57 20.76 16.88
N PHE A 129 -22.58 20.66 17.74
CA PHE A 129 -23.96 20.32 17.35
C PHE A 129 -24.95 21.48 17.50
N ASN A 130 -24.47 22.64 17.98
CA ASN A 130 -25.32 23.78 18.35
C ASN A 130 -25.10 25.03 17.47
N GLU A 131 -24.46 24.86 16.31
CA GLU A 131 -24.17 25.94 15.34
C GLU A 131 -23.14 26.98 15.85
N GLU A 132 -22.45 26.73 16.97
CA GLU A 132 -21.36 27.60 17.48
C GLU A 132 -19.98 27.01 17.16
N CYS A 133 -19.04 27.85 16.72
CA CYS A 133 -17.65 27.43 16.54
C CYS A 133 -16.99 27.20 17.89
N ILE A 134 -16.36 26.04 18.05
CA ILE A 134 -15.76 25.63 19.32
C ILE A 134 -14.23 25.65 19.28
N SER A 135 -13.62 25.88 20.44
CA SER A 135 -12.17 25.95 20.64
C SER A 135 -11.75 25.25 21.94
N PRO A 136 -12.03 23.94 22.10
CA PRO A 136 -11.69 23.23 23.31
C PRO A 136 -10.19 23.06 23.49
N LEU A 137 -9.74 22.93 24.74
CA LEU A 137 -8.37 22.54 25.10
C LEU A 137 -8.39 21.09 25.57
N ILE A 138 -7.56 20.24 24.96
CA ILE A 138 -7.35 18.84 25.36
C ILE A 138 -5.91 18.67 25.84
N ILE A 139 -5.73 18.31 27.11
CA ILE A 139 -4.39 18.24 27.72
C ILE A 139 -4.22 17.12 28.74
N GLY A 140 -3.09 16.42 28.64
CA GLY A 140 -2.60 15.58 29.72
C GLY A 140 -3.06 14.13 29.69
N PHE A 141 -3.45 13.57 28.54
CA PHE A 141 -3.99 12.22 28.46
C PHE A 141 -3.04 11.25 27.76
N THR A 142 -3.16 9.97 28.10
CA THR A 142 -2.81 8.89 27.16
C THR A 142 -4.07 8.53 26.36
N ILE A 143 -3.99 8.64 25.04
CA ILE A 143 -5.10 8.43 24.10
C ILE A 143 -4.73 7.23 23.23
N GLN A 144 -5.51 6.15 23.33
CA GLN A 144 -5.15 4.89 22.69
C GLN A 144 -6.33 4.12 22.10
N ASN A 145 -5.99 3.17 21.22
CA ASN A 145 -6.89 2.17 20.64
C ASN A 145 -8.14 2.71 19.95
N GLY A 146 -8.13 3.99 19.55
CA GLY A 146 -9.23 4.58 18.80
C GLY A 146 -9.29 4.01 17.38
N LYS A 147 -10.51 3.74 16.90
CA LYS A 147 -10.79 3.03 15.63
C LYS A 147 -11.09 3.96 14.45
N GLY A 148 -11.09 5.27 14.68
CA GLY A 148 -11.37 6.31 13.68
C GLY A 148 -12.87 6.57 13.49
N THR A 149 -13.22 7.83 13.27
CA THR A 149 -14.59 8.30 13.05
C THR A 149 -15.00 8.13 11.60
N MET A 150 -16.18 7.54 11.38
CA MET A 150 -16.71 7.22 10.07
C MET A 150 -17.38 8.46 9.44
N THR A 151 -16.80 8.95 8.35
CA THR A 151 -17.22 10.15 7.59
C THR A 151 -17.82 9.76 6.25
N GLU A 152 -18.75 10.56 5.69
CA GLU A 152 -19.39 10.27 4.40
C GLU A 152 -18.92 11.24 3.30
N GLY A 153 -18.55 10.70 2.13
CA GLY A 153 -18.30 11.49 0.91
C GLY A 153 -19.56 11.69 0.05
N PRO A 154 -19.51 12.47 -1.05
CA PRO A 154 -20.67 12.67 -1.94
C PRO A 154 -21.27 11.37 -2.50
N GLN A 155 -22.60 11.30 -2.67
CA GLN A 155 -23.32 10.05 -3.07
C GLN A 155 -22.88 9.40 -4.40
N TRP A 156 -22.31 10.14 -5.35
CA TRP A 156 -21.77 9.60 -6.61
C TRP A 156 -20.35 9.03 -6.46
N TYR A 157 -19.77 9.15 -5.25
CA TYR A 157 -18.42 8.78 -4.86
C TYR A 157 -18.39 7.63 -3.83
N GLY A 158 -19.56 7.14 -3.39
CA GLY A 158 -19.73 5.88 -2.66
C GLY A 158 -18.92 5.68 -1.36
N TYR A 159 -19.63 5.54 -0.23
CA TYR A 159 -19.20 5.00 1.06
C TYR A 159 -18.26 5.81 1.97
N TYR A 160 -18.38 5.42 3.23
CA TYR A 160 -17.79 6.05 4.39
C TYR A 160 -16.31 5.74 4.57
N LYS A 161 -15.54 6.71 5.03
CA LYS A 161 -14.12 6.57 5.38
C LYS A 161 -13.90 6.81 6.87
N LYS A 162 -13.13 5.95 7.54
CA LYS A 162 -12.72 6.22 8.92
C LYS A 162 -11.52 7.16 8.92
N LYS A 163 -11.56 8.21 9.73
CA LYS A 163 -10.51 9.23 9.85
C LYS A 163 -10.22 9.50 11.33
N GLY A 164 -8.98 9.85 11.68
CA GLY A 164 -8.61 10.33 13.02
C GLY A 164 -8.73 9.26 14.10
N GLY A 165 -7.80 8.31 14.20
CA GLY A 165 -7.91 7.21 15.17
C GLY A 165 -7.99 7.68 16.62
N GLY A 166 -7.02 8.47 17.08
CA GLY A 166 -7.06 9.06 18.43
C GLY A 166 -8.06 10.20 18.53
N ILE A 167 -7.90 11.22 17.68
CA ILE A 167 -8.76 12.39 17.61
C ILE A 167 -9.27 12.63 16.19
N TYR A 168 -10.57 12.82 16.04
CA TYR A 168 -11.16 13.44 14.86
C TYR A 168 -11.74 14.80 15.24
N SER A 169 -11.22 15.88 14.64
CA SER A 169 -11.65 17.25 14.87
C SER A 169 -12.41 17.78 13.65
N TYR A 170 -13.63 18.24 13.85
CA TYR A 170 -14.51 18.74 12.80
C TYR A 170 -14.74 20.25 12.94
N LEU A 171 -14.22 21.03 11.98
CA LEU A 171 -14.38 22.49 11.88
C LEU A 171 -14.20 23.22 13.24
N SER A 172 -13.19 22.80 14.00
CA SER A 172 -12.93 23.32 15.34
C SER A 172 -11.53 23.90 15.46
N ASN A 173 -11.39 24.91 16.33
CA ASN A 173 -10.09 25.47 16.72
C ASN A 173 -9.58 24.80 18.00
N ALA A 174 -9.69 23.47 18.07
CA ALA A 174 -9.21 22.69 19.21
C ALA A 174 -7.70 22.81 19.37
N SER A 175 -7.24 23.01 20.61
CA SER A 175 -5.82 22.98 20.96
C SER A 175 -5.52 21.69 21.72
N ILE A 176 -4.56 20.90 21.24
CA ILE A 176 -4.26 19.56 21.73
C ILE A 176 -2.80 19.54 22.15
N ASN A 177 -2.51 19.47 23.45
CA ASN A 177 -1.13 19.60 23.96
C ASN A 177 -0.84 18.60 25.07
N TYR A 178 0.40 18.14 25.19
CA TYR A 178 0.85 17.24 26.27
C TYR A 178 0.02 15.97 26.39
N ASN A 179 -0.32 15.37 25.25
CA ASN A 179 -0.98 14.07 25.19
C ASN A 179 -0.03 13.02 24.59
N ASN A 180 -0.23 11.78 25.01
CA ASN A 180 0.45 10.60 24.50
C ASN A 180 -0.50 9.79 23.61
N PHE A 181 -0.29 9.81 22.31
CA PHE A 181 -1.05 9.05 21.31
C PHE A 181 -0.36 7.73 21.04
N ILE A 182 -1.00 6.62 21.44
CA ILE A 182 -0.41 5.30 21.31
C ILE A 182 -1.40 4.27 20.76
N ASN A 183 -0.98 3.47 19.78
CA ASN A 183 -1.80 2.36 19.24
C ASN A 183 -3.19 2.81 18.75
N ASN A 184 -3.32 4.02 18.23
CA ASN A 184 -4.57 4.42 17.56
C ASN A 184 -4.56 3.92 16.11
N GLY A 185 -5.73 3.48 15.64
CA GLY A 185 -5.86 2.68 14.44
C GLY A 185 -5.58 1.21 14.66
N SER A 186 -5.57 0.44 13.58
CA SER A 186 -5.25 -0.98 13.60
C SER A 186 -4.31 -1.34 12.47
N LEU A 187 -3.51 -2.38 12.70
CA LEU A 187 -2.56 -2.94 11.74
C LEU A 187 -3.22 -3.46 10.45
N GLY A 188 -4.56 -3.62 10.42
CA GLY A 188 -5.36 -4.06 9.27
C GLY A 188 -5.93 -2.93 8.39
N ILE A 189 -5.47 -1.68 8.56
CA ILE A 189 -5.78 -0.50 7.73
C ILE A 189 -7.29 -0.23 7.53
N ASP A 190 -8.00 0.00 8.63
CA ASP A 190 -9.39 0.48 8.62
C ASP A 190 -9.51 2.01 8.53
N ILE A 191 -8.46 2.73 8.97
CA ILE A 191 -8.44 4.19 9.00
C ILE A 191 -7.75 4.71 7.75
N GLU A 192 -8.44 5.56 7.00
CA GLU A 192 -7.93 6.14 5.77
C GLU A 192 -6.88 7.22 6.05
N TYR A 193 -7.18 8.16 6.95
CA TYR A 193 -6.31 9.32 7.23
C TYR A 193 -6.14 9.59 8.72
N GLY A 194 -4.92 9.90 9.15
CA GLY A 194 -4.62 10.37 10.51
C GLY A 194 -4.81 9.30 11.57
N GLY A 195 -3.86 8.37 11.70
CA GLY A 195 -3.93 7.34 12.75
C GLY A 195 -4.04 7.93 14.16
N ALA A 196 -3.24 8.95 14.48
CA ALA A 196 -3.36 9.67 15.75
C ALA A 196 -4.42 10.78 15.68
N ILE A 197 -4.30 11.71 14.74
CA ILE A 197 -5.15 12.92 14.67
C ILE A 197 -5.57 13.21 13.23
N TYR A 198 -6.84 13.56 13.04
CA TYR A 198 -7.34 14.14 11.80
C TYR A 198 -8.11 15.44 12.06
N PHE A 199 -7.82 16.49 11.28
CA PHE A 199 -8.59 17.74 11.28
C PHE A 199 -9.37 17.90 9.97
N GLN A 200 -10.69 17.81 10.05
CA GLN A 200 -11.58 18.22 8.97
C GLN A 200 -11.74 19.74 8.99
N THR A 201 -11.08 20.42 8.05
CA THR A 201 -11.11 21.90 7.94
C THR A 201 -11.92 22.40 6.76
N ASP A 202 -12.28 21.52 5.81
CA ASP A 202 -13.11 21.88 4.67
C ASP A 202 -14.61 21.78 5.02
N PRO A 203 -15.36 22.90 4.99
CA PRO A 203 -16.79 22.94 5.26
C PRO A 203 -17.64 22.48 4.08
N LEU A 204 -17.06 21.87 3.05
CA LEU A 204 -17.80 21.17 2.00
C LEU A 204 -18.02 19.69 2.34
N GLU A 205 -17.18 19.09 3.17
CA GLU A 205 -17.36 17.73 3.68
C GLU A 205 -18.20 17.76 4.97
N ASN A 206 -19.52 17.86 4.83
CA ASN A 206 -20.42 18.12 5.95
C ASN A 206 -21.20 16.92 6.48
N TYR A 207 -20.84 15.70 6.10
CA TYR A 207 -21.63 14.53 6.44
C TYR A 207 -20.86 13.55 7.33
N ILE A 208 -21.42 13.28 8.51
CA ILE A 208 -20.96 12.22 9.42
C ILE A 208 -22.17 11.35 9.74
N GLY A 209 -22.20 10.14 9.17
CA GLY A 209 -23.29 9.20 9.39
C GLY A 209 -24.67 9.70 8.97
N GLY A 210 -24.78 10.39 7.84
CA GLY A 210 -26.02 11.00 7.38
C GLY A 210 -26.43 12.28 8.13
N ASN A 211 -25.73 12.69 9.19
CA ASN A 211 -25.93 13.98 9.84
C ASN A 211 -25.23 15.09 9.05
N ASN A 212 -25.98 16.15 8.72
CA ASN A 212 -25.49 17.27 7.93
C ASN A 212 -25.06 18.45 8.84
N PHE A 213 -23.77 18.75 8.83
CA PHE A 213 -23.12 19.83 9.56
C PHE A 213 -22.99 21.14 8.78
N SER A 214 -23.70 21.30 7.66
CA SER A 214 -23.65 22.50 6.80
C SER A 214 -23.86 23.83 7.51
N GLN A 215 -24.43 23.83 8.72
CA GLN A 215 -24.63 25.00 9.54
C GLN A 215 -23.32 25.53 10.16
N LEU A 216 -22.28 24.70 10.22
CA LEU A 216 -20.94 25.09 10.66
C LEU A 216 -20.07 25.67 9.52
N ALA A 217 -20.64 25.94 8.34
CA ALA A 217 -19.88 26.42 7.19
C ALA A 217 -19.16 27.77 7.45
N ASP A 218 -19.68 28.58 8.38
CA ASP A 218 -19.05 29.84 8.79
C ASP A 218 -17.91 29.64 9.81
N CYS A 219 -17.76 28.43 10.37
CA CYS A 219 -16.63 28.10 11.22
C CYS A 219 -15.39 27.87 10.36
N GLN A 220 -14.38 28.69 10.62
CA GLN A 220 -13.08 28.59 9.96
C GLN A 220 -12.06 28.16 11.00
N VAL A 221 -11.26 27.16 10.63
CA VAL A 221 -10.08 26.79 11.40
C VAL A 221 -9.00 27.82 11.08
N SER A 222 -8.53 28.55 12.09
CA SER A 222 -7.54 29.60 11.91
C SER A 222 -6.11 29.08 11.96
N GLU A 223 -5.87 28.15 12.89
CA GLU A 223 -4.60 27.48 13.12
C GLU A 223 -4.88 26.06 13.61
N ILE A 224 -3.96 25.13 13.34
CA ILE A 224 -3.98 23.80 13.95
C ILE A 224 -2.88 23.77 14.99
N ASN A 225 -3.25 23.59 16.27
CA ASN A 225 -2.33 23.65 17.38
C ASN A 225 -2.23 22.29 18.09
N ILE A 226 -1.19 21.53 17.74
CA ILE A 226 -0.93 20.16 18.18
C ILE A 226 0.51 19.99 18.70
N GLN A 227 1.07 21.04 19.29
CA GLN A 227 2.42 21.05 19.87
C GLN A 227 2.51 20.23 21.17
N ASN A 228 3.73 19.89 21.57
CA ASN A 228 4.05 19.15 22.80
C ASN A 228 3.31 17.81 22.92
N ASN A 229 3.09 17.07 21.84
CA ASN A 229 2.49 15.73 21.92
C ASN A 229 3.53 14.63 21.70
N PHE A 230 3.22 13.43 22.16
CA PHE A 230 4.02 12.22 21.96
C PHE A 230 3.20 11.29 21.07
N TYR A 231 3.75 10.90 19.92
CA TYR A 231 3.14 9.94 19.00
C TYR A 231 3.95 8.64 18.98
N ASN A 232 3.27 7.51 19.16
CA ASN A 232 3.89 6.20 19.13
C ASN A 232 2.97 5.14 18.52
N ASN A 233 3.42 4.38 17.51
CA ASN A 233 2.70 3.24 16.97
C ASN A 233 1.23 3.57 16.59
N ASN A 234 0.99 4.68 15.90
CA ASN A 234 -0.33 4.98 15.35
C ASN A 234 -0.38 4.53 13.89
N PHE A 235 -1.54 4.09 13.41
CA PHE A 235 -1.67 3.43 12.10
C PHE A 235 -2.87 3.95 11.30
N SER A 236 -2.64 4.28 10.03
CA SER A 236 -3.66 4.53 9.02
C SER A 236 -3.13 4.15 7.62
N LYS A 237 -3.99 4.24 6.60
CA LYS A 237 -3.59 4.06 5.19
C LYS A 237 -2.67 5.21 4.78
N PHE A 238 -3.08 6.43 5.09
CA PHE A 238 -2.32 7.65 4.84
C PHE A 238 -2.12 8.41 6.15
N ALA A 239 -0.88 8.83 6.39
CA ALA A 239 -0.46 9.58 7.56
C ALA A 239 -0.82 8.95 8.92
N ASN A 240 0.05 8.04 9.37
CA ASN A 240 0.00 7.37 10.67
C ASN A 240 -0.15 8.35 11.85
N THR A 241 0.49 9.52 11.79
CA THR A 241 0.39 10.54 12.83
C THR A 241 -0.74 11.53 12.57
N PHE A 242 -0.65 12.32 11.51
CA PHE A 242 -1.53 13.49 11.34
C PHE A 242 -1.91 13.74 9.88
N SER A 243 -3.19 14.04 9.65
CA SER A 243 -3.67 14.57 8.37
C SER A 243 -4.73 15.66 8.58
N SER A 244 -4.92 16.52 7.58
CA SER A 244 -5.95 17.57 7.59
C SER A 244 -6.62 17.75 6.23
N GLY A 245 -7.88 18.17 6.23
CA GLY A 245 -8.69 18.34 5.02
C GLY A 245 -8.48 19.70 4.34
N ASN A 246 -7.57 19.79 3.34
CA ASN A 246 -7.31 20.99 2.54
C ASN A 246 -6.96 22.26 3.35
N PHE A 247 -6.31 22.10 4.51
CA PHE A 247 -5.94 23.23 5.36
C PHE A 247 -4.69 23.95 4.84
N ASN A 248 -4.77 25.26 4.57
CA ASN A 248 -3.66 26.07 4.05
C ASN A 248 -3.13 27.11 5.05
N GLY A 249 -3.41 26.95 6.34
CA GLY A 249 -2.95 27.85 7.40
C GLY A 249 -1.75 27.33 8.17
N ASP A 250 -1.57 27.86 9.37
CA ASP A 250 -0.44 27.56 10.26
C ASP A 250 -0.70 26.26 11.06
N ILE A 251 0.25 25.33 11.00
CA ILE A 251 0.24 24.06 11.74
C ILE A 251 1.40 24.05 12.75
N HIS A 252 1.05 24.06 14.03
CA HIS A 252 1.99 24.09 15.16
C HIS A 252 2.19 22.68 15.73
N ILE A 253 3.40 22.14 15.58
CA ILE A 253 3.80 20.81 16.08
C ILE A 253 5.03 20.86 17.00
N GLU A 254 5.45 22.05 17.43
CA GLU A 254 6.68 22.30 18.16
C GLU A 254 6.83 21.41 19.40
N ASN A 255 8.07 21.04 19.72
CA ASN A 255 8.43 20.25 20.91
C ASN A 255 7.71 18.89 21.04
N SER A 256 7.11 18.39 19.96
CA SER A 256 6.50 17.07 19.90
C SER A 256 7.53 15.98 19.62
N LEU A 257 7.23 14.77 20.06
CA LEU A 257 8.00 13.57 19.76
C LEU A 257 7.20 12.71 18.77
N PHE A 258 7.82 12.36 17.65
CA PHE A 258 7.24 11.55 16.57
C PHE A 258 7.91 10.19 16.48
N ASP A 259 7.20 9.21 15.91
CA ASP A 259 7.79 7.91 15.57
C ASP A 259 8.97 8.07 14.61
N VAL A 260 8.72 8.65 13.43
CA VAL A 260 9.72 8.81 12.37
C VAL A 260 9.57 10.15 11.65
N PHE A 261 10.71 10.79 11.39
CA PHE A 261 10.86 11.85 10.40
C PHE A 261 12.31 11.96 9.93
N ASN A 262 12.57 12.76 8.90
CA ASN A 262 13.93 13.03 8.45
C ASN A 262 14.64 14.01 9.38
N CYS A 263 15.50 13.50 10.25
CA CYS A 263 16.24 14.30 11.23
C CYS A 263 17.18 15.35 10.62
N SER A 264 17.54 15.23 9.34
CA SER A 264 18.49 16.16 8.70
C SER A 264 17.85 17.50 8.35
N ASP A 265 16.57 17.49 7.98
CA ASP A 265 15.82 18.67 7.53
C ASP A 265 14.46 18.86 8.24
N SER A 266 14.12 17.97 9.18
CA SER A 266 12.88 18.00 9.95
C SER A 266 11.61 17.87 9.11
N THR A 267 11.68 17.13 8.00
CA THR A 267 10.55 16.85 7.10
C THR A 267 9.93 15.47 7.33
N PHE A 268 8.66 15.33 6.97
CA PHE A 268 7.89 14.10 7.08
C PHE A 268 7.52 13.55 5.72
N THR A 269 7.36 12.24 5.63
CA THR A 269 6.71 11.61 4.48
C THR A 269 5.20 11.59 4.66
N LYS A 270 4.45 11.52 3.55
CA LYS A 270 2.97 11.39 3.55
C LYS A 270 2.45 10.15 4.31
N LEU A 271 3.32 9.17 4.59
CA LEU A 271 2.98 8.00 5.39
C LEU A 271 2.86 8.32 6.88
N TRP A 272 3.49 9.40 7.36
CA TRP A 272 3.40 9.84 8.76
C TRP A 272 2.61 11.12 8.92
N PHE A 273 2.82 12.10 8.03
CA PHE A 273 2.24 13.43 8.14
C PHE A 273 1.82 13.89 6.75
N ASP A 274 0.52 14.18 6.59
CA ASP A 274 -0.07 14.56 5.31
C ASP A 274 -0.75 15.93 5.41
N ASN A 275 -0.30 16.86 4.59
CA ASN A 275 -0.80 18.22 4.50
C ASN A 275 -0.65 18.72 3.07
N ILE A 276 -1.45 19.70 2.69
CA ILE A 276 -1.27 20.35 1.39
C ILE A 276 0.00 21.22 1.40
N PRO A 277 0.69 21.39 0.26
CA PRO A 277 1.93 22.16 0.16
C PRO A 277 1.84 23.62 0.61
N GLU A 278 0.64 24.21 0.60
CA GLU A 278 0.39 25.59 0.99
C GLU A 278 0.36 25.81 2.51
N ALA A 279 0.26 24.75 3.31
CA ALA A 279 0.28 24.85 4.78
C ALA A 279 1.69 25.21 5.29
N GLU A 280 1.77 26.07 6.31
CA GLU A 280 3.03 26.42 6.96
C GLU A 280 3.21 25.60 8.26
N ILE A 281 4.28 24.80 8.32
CA ILE A 281 4.54 23.92 9.47
C ILE A 281 5.59 24.54 10.39
N PHE A 282 5.21 24.72 11.67
CA PHE A 282 6.11 25.16 12.72
C PHE A 282 6.58 23.95 13.54
N ASN A 283 7.84 23.56 13.35
CA ASN A 283 8.40 22.29 13.84
C ASN A 283 9.63 22.46 14.75
N SER A 284 9.78 23.60 15.42
CA SER A 284 10.94 23.81 16.29
C SER A 284 10.92 22.86 17.49
N GLY A 285 12.07 22.29 17.84
CA GLY A 285 12.22 21.44 19.03
C GLY A 285 11.63 20.03 18.92
N ILE A 286 11.18 19.60 17.74
CA ILE A 286 10.67 18.24 17.55
C ILE A 286 11.78 17.19 17.75
N GLN A 287 11.36 16.00 18.19
CA GLN A 287 12.23 14.84 18.43
C GLN A 287 11.67 13.63 17.71
N ALA A 288 12.53 12.69 17.30
CA ALA A 288 12.13 11.42 16.71
C ALA A 288 12.49 10.26 17.65
N ASN A 289 11.62 9.26 17.75
CA ASN A 289 12.01 7.95 18.27
C ASN A 289 13.09 7.34 17.36
N GLN A 290 12.92 7.51 16.04
CA GLN A 290 13.84 7.04 15.04
C GLN A 290 13.97 8.06 13.89
N CYS A 291 15.19 8.36 13.49
CA CYS A 291 15.44 9.09 12.25
C CYS A 291 15.18 8.19 11.05
N SER A 292 14.58 8.74 9.99
CA SER A 292 14.36 7.99 8.75
C SER A 292 15.67 7.50 8.12
N PHE A 293 15.59 6.36 7.45
CA PHE A 293 16.61 5.90 6.51
C PHE A 293 16.61 6.77 5.25
N ASN A 294 17.79 7.05 4.71
CA ASN A 294 17.99 7.92 3.55
C ASN A 294 18.90 7.26 2.48
N ASP A 295 19.21 5.98 2.64
CA ASP A 295 20.08 5.20 1.76
C ASP A 295 19.34 3.92 1.34
N ASP A 296 19.89 3.19 0.36
CA ASP A 296 19.38 1.89 -0.05
C ASP A 296 19.21 0.93 1.13
N LEU A 297 18.16 0.12 1.09
CA LEU A 297 17.80 -0.81 2.15
C LEU A 297 17.77 -2.26 1.65
N TRP A 298 18.06 -3.19 2.56
CA TRP A 298 17.91 -4.63 2.32
C TRP A 298 16.81 -5.19 3.22
N VAL A 299 15.94 -6.00 2.62
CA VAL A 299 14.82 -6.67 3.30
C VAL A 299 14.87 -8.16 2.96
N ALA A 300 14.79 -9.02 3.98
CA ALA A 300 14.86 -10.47 3.82
C ALA A 300 13.84 -11.16 4.73
N PRO A 301 13.30 -12.35 4.37
CA PRO A 301 12.30 -13.04 5.18
C PRO A 301 12.74 -13.36 6.62
N ASN A 302 14.04 -13.55 6.82
CA ASN A 302 14.68 -13.83 8.12
C ASN A 302 15.24 -12.57 8.81
N GLY A 303 15.00 -11.38 8.26
CA GLY A 303 15.46 -10.11 8.81
C GLY A 303 14.73 -9.69 10.09
N VAL A 304 15.04 -8.47 10.56
CA VAL A 304 14.43 -7.89 11.77
C VAL A 304 14.08 -6.42 11.54
N ASP A 305 12.83 -6.06 11.78
CA ASP A 305 12.38 -4.67 11.72
C ASP A 305 12.85 -3.89 12.96
N SER A 306 13.87 -3.06 12.76
CA SER A 306 14.36 -2.14 13.78
C SER A 306 15.27 -1.06 13.17
N PRO A 307 15.48 0.07 13.86
CA PRO A 307 16.40 1.12 13.39
C PRO A 307 17.85 0.69 13.18
N ALA A 308 18.27 -0.43 13.79
CA ALA A 308 19.64 -0.94 13.69
C ALA A 308 19.87 -1.87 12.48
N HIS A 309 18.83 -2.14 11.70
CA HIS A 309 18.85 -3.03 10.53
C HIS A 309 18.60 -2.23 9.24
N GLY A 310 18.60 -2.92 8.09
CA GLY A 310 18.44 -2.30 6.77
C GLY A 310 19.68 -2.35 5.89
N SER A 311 20.77 -2.96 6.36
CA SER A 311 21.96 -3.21 5.53
C SER A 311 21.96 -4.63 4.98
N LEU A 312 22.75 -4.90 3.94
CA LEU A 312 22.94 -6.24 3.38
C LEU A 312 23.25 -7.33 4.43
N GLU A 313 24.09 -7.02 5.42
CA GLU A 313 24.49 -7.99 6.47
C GLU A 313 23.46 -8.12 7.61
N SER A 314 22.53 -7.18 7.69
CA SER A 314 21.55 -7.07 8.77
C SER A 314 20.23 -6.51 8.20
N PRO A 315 19.51 -7.29 7.38
CA PRO A 315 18.36 -6.82 6.63
C PRO A 315 17.15 -6.57 7.54
N LEU A 316 16.26 -5.69 7.09
CA LEU A 316 14.91 -5.55 7.62
C LEU A 316 14.07 -6.79 7.30
N LYS A 317 12.94 -6.95 7.99
CA LYS A 317 12.06 -8.10 7.80
C LYS A 317 10.91 -7.81 6.83
N THR A 318 10.32 -6.63 6.92
CA THR A 318 9.14 -6.26 6.11
C THR A 318 9.41 -5.03 5.23
N ILE A 319 8.81 -5.05 4.05
CA ILE A 319 8.84 -3.98 3.06
C ILE A 319 8.06 -2.78 3.58
N ARG A 320 6.92 -3.01 4.24
CA ARG A 320 6.14 -1.95 4.88
C ARG A 320 6.97 -1.18 5.90
N TYR A 321 7.69 -1.87 6.79
CA TYR A 321 8.54 -1.20 7.77
C TYR A 321 9.62 -0.37 7.08
N ALA A 322 10.24 -0.89 6.01
CA ALA A 322 11.20 -0.13 5.21
C ALA A 322 10.56 1.17 4.65
N LEU A 323 9.40 1.08 3.99
CA LEU A 323 8.70 2.24 3.42
C LEU A 323 8.28 3.28 4.46
N GLU A 324 7.73 2.84 5.60
CA GLU A 324 7.33 3.74 6.68
C GLU A 324 8.56 4.41 7.33
N ASN A 325 9.73 3.77 7.35
CA ASN A 325 10.92 4.31 8.01
C ASN A 325 11.89 5.03 7.06
N LEU A 326 11.55 5.18 5.79
CA LEU A 326 12.40 5.80 4.77
C LEU A 326 11.97 7.26 4.49
N SER A 327 12.92 8.11 4.10
CA SER A 327 12.66 9.41 3.50
C SER A 327 13.38 9.52 2.16
N THR A 328 12.62 9.86 1.11
CA THR A 328 13.16 10.13 -0.23
C THR A 328 13.26 11.62 -0.47
N SER A 329 14.09 12.02 -1.44
CA SER A 329 14.17 13.40 -1.91
C SER A 329 14.29 13.42 -3.43
N LEU A 330 13.97 14.56 -4.06
CA LEU A 330 14.05 14.76 -5.51
C LEU A 330 15.41 14.41 -6.15
N GLY A 331 16.49 14.32 -5.36
CA GLY A 331 17.83 13.96 -5.83
C GLY A 331 18.31 12.58 -5.41
N ASN A 332 17.47 11.78 -4.73
CA ASN A 332 17.87 10.50 -4.16
C ASN A 332 16.81 9.43 -4.48
N ASN A 333 17.07 8.63 -5.51
CA ASN A 333 16.32 7.41 -5.77
C ASN A 333 16.84 6.31 -4.86
N ILE A 334 15.97 5.70 -4.07
CA ILE A 334 16.34 4.67 -3.09
C ILE A 334 15.89 3.32 -3.64
N THR A 335 16.82 2.37 -3.67
CA THR A 335 16.54 0.97 -3.95
C THR A 335 16.31 0.21 -2.65
N ILE A 336 15.16 -0.46 -2.55
CA ILE A 336 14.89 -1.48 -1.54
C ILE A 336 15.16 -2.84 -2.20
N HIS A 337 16.28 -3.44 -1.83
CA HIS A 337 16.70 -4.77 -2.25
C HIS A 337 15.96 -5.84 -1.46
N LEU A 338 15.32 -6.76 -2.18
CA LEU A 338 14.59 -7.88 -1.62
C LEU A 338 15.33 -9.18 -1.95
N ASP A 339 15.72 -9.91 -0.90
CA ASP A 339 16.29 -11.23 -1.03
C ASP A 339 15.26 -12.26 -1.54
N GLU A 340 15.71 -13.46 -1.86
CA GLU A 340 14.84 -14.59 -2.16
C GLU A 340 13.93 -14.91 -0.97
N GLY A 341 12.65 -15.12 -1.28
CA GLY A 341 11.65 -15.65 -0.37
C GLY A 341 10.26 -15.07 -0.57
N VAL A 342 9.35 -15.45 0.33
CA VAL A 342 7.94 -15.05 0.27
C VAL A 342 7.64 -14.05 1.38
N TYR A 343 7.29 -12.83 0.99
CA TYR A 343 6.88 -11.74 1.86
C TYR A 343 5.35 -11.78 1.99
N SER A 344 4.86 -12.21 3.14
CA SER A 344 3.43 -12.41 3.38
C SER A 344 3.06 -12.22 4.84
N PRO A 345 1.76 -12.02 5.17
CA PRO A 345 1.31 -11.94 6.56
C PRO A 345 1.70 -13.16 7.40
N TYR A 346 1.78 -14.35 6.78
CA TYR A 346 2.02 -15.60 7.49
C TYR A 346 3.50 -15.96 7.64
N GLN A 347 4.35 -15.55 6.70
CA GLN A 347 5.77 -15.89 6.71
C GLN A 347 6.64 -14.80 7.33
N THR A 348 6.49 -13.56 6.86
CA THR A 348 7.29 -12.43 7.33
C THR A 348 6.53 -11.54 8.30
N GLY A 349 5.20 -11.57 8.25
CA GLY A 349 4.35 -10.58 8.91
C GLY A 349 4.13 -9.35 8.03
N GLU A 350 4.45 -9.43 6.73
CA GLU A 350 4.18 -8.36 5.77
C GLU A 350 2.69 -8.04 5.75
N MET A 351 2.35 -6.75 5.77
CA MET A 351 0.96 -6.33 5.75
C MET A 351 0.73 -5.40 4.57
N TYR A 352 -0.27 -5.76 3.77
CA TYR A 352 -0.71 -5.01 2.61
C TYR A 352 -1.93 -4.13 2.96
N SER A 353 -2.21 -3.05 2.23
CA SER A 353 -1.49 -2.53 1.06
C SER A 353 -0.13 -1.90 1.42
N LEU A 354 0.86 -2.05 0.54
CA LEU A 354 2.10 -1.27 0.56
C LEU A 354 1.83 0.10 -0.09
N ASN A 355 1.98 1.17 0.68
CA ASN A 355 1.79 2.54 0.20
C ASN A 355 3.13 3.14 -0.20
N LEU A 356 3.28 3.48 -1.48
CA LEU A 356 4.58 3.89 -2.03
C LEU A 356 4.84 5.39 -1.83
N LEU A 357 6.14 5.72 -1.81
CA LEU A 357 6.71 7.07 -1.88
C LEU A 357 7.37 7.27 -3.25
N SER A 358 7.49 8.50 -3.73
CA SER A 358 8.23 8.81 -4.96
C SER A 358 9.71 8.44 -4.85
N ASN A 359 10.36 8.15 -5.99
CA ASN A 359 11.78 7.81 -6.11
C ASN A 359 12.15 6.52 -5.35
N ILE A 360 11.39 5.47 -5.63
CA ILE A 360 11.58 4.14 -5.03
C ILE A 360 11.74 3.10 -6.12
N THR A 361 12.80 2.31 -6.01
CA THR A 361 12.96 1.05 -6.73
C THR A 361 12.75 -0.12 -5.76
N LEU A 362 11.78 -1.00 -5.99
CA LEU A 362 11.74 -2.32 -5.34
C LEU A 362 12.41 -3.34 -6.25
N LYS A 363 13.51 -3.94 -5.80
CA LYS A 363 14.29 -4.88 -6.62
C LYS A 363 14.41 -6.22 -5.93
N GLY A 364 13.80 -7.25 -6.52
CA GLY A 364 13.96 -8.64 -6.08
C GLY A 364 15.21 -9.31 -6.63
N SER A 365 15.35 -10.58 -6.27
CA SER A 365 16.42 -11.47 -6.76
C SER A 365 16.06 -12.16 -8.07
N GLY A 366 14.77 -12.20 -8.42
CA GLY A 366 14.22 -12.83 -9.61
C GLY A 366 12.72 -13.05 -9.46
N MET A 367 11.97 -13.02 -10.57
CA MET A 367 10.50 -13.14 -10.54
C MET A 367 9.99 -14.42 -9.85
N ASN A 368 10.75 -15.53 -9.92
CA ASN A 368 10.42 -16.81 -9.27
C ASN A 368 11.07 -16.98 -7.89
N GLN A 369 11.84 -15.99 -7.42
CA GLN A 369 12.62 -16.03 -6.18
C GLN A 369 12.07 -15.08 -5.13
N THR A 370 11.69 -13.87 -5.52
CA THR A 370 11.14 -12.86 -4.61
C THR A 370 9.64 -12.72 -4.86
N ILE A 371 8.83 -13.14 -3.89
CA ILE A 371 7.38 -13.22 -4.02
C ILE A 371 6.70 -12.37 -2.95
N LEU A 372 5.98 -11.35 -3.37
CA LEU A 372 5.07 -10.56 -2.53
C LEU A 372 3.70 -11.24 -2.58
N ASP A 373 3.29 -11.86 -1.48
CA ASP A 373 2.10 -12.71 -1.41
C ASP A 373 1.08 -12.15 -0.39
N GLY A 374 -0.11 -11.82 -0.89
CA GLY A 374 -1.26 -11.36 -0.10
C GLY A 374 -1.75 -12.36 0.96
N GLY A 375 -1.33 -13.62 0.89
CA GLY A 375 -1.47 -14.63 1.95
C GLY A 375 -2.84 -15.33 1.99
N MET A 376 -3.68 -15.21 0.97
CA MET A 376 -5.07 -15.65 1.09
C MET A 376 -5.26 -17.13 0.69
N LEU A 377 -5.24 -18.02 1.69
CA LEU A 377 -5.59 -19.44 1.53
C LEU A 377 -7.08 -19.77 1.85
N ASP A 378 -7.79 -18.93 2.61
CA ASP A 378 -9.14 -19.22 3.15
C ASP A 378 -10.13 -18.03 3.05
N PHE A 379 -10.30 -17.41 1.89
CA PHE A 379 -11.34 -16.38 1.68
C PHE A 379 -12.59 -16.97 1.05
N ASP A 380 -13.72 -16.77 1.71
CA ASP A 380 -15.03 -17.01 1.15
C ASP A 380 -15.63 -15.66 0.71
N PRO A 381 -15.79 -15.39 -0.60
CA PRO A 381 -16.39 -14.14 -1.10
C PRO A 381 -17.89 -14.02 -0.77
N TYR A 382 -18.51 -15.10 -0.26
CA TYR A 382 -19.93 -15.16 0.10
C TYR A 382 -20.18 -15.19 1.61
N GLU A 383 -19.16 -15.47 2.43
CA GLU A 383 -19.19 -15.08 3.83
C GLU A 383 -18.72 -13.63 3.94
N TYR A 384 -19.56 -12.80 4.55
CA TYR A 384 -19.19 -11.47 5.01
C TYR A 384 -18.21 -11.63 6.19
N SER A 385 -17.03 -12.20 5.93
CA SER A 385 -15.98 -12.32 6.90
C SER A 385 -15.46 -10.93 7.18
N SER A 386 -15.49 -10.51 8.44
CA SER A 386 -14.90 -9.27 8.93
C SER A 386 -13.36 -9.24 8.82
N THR A 387 -12.75 -10.18 8.10
CA THR A 387 -11.33 -10.18 7.76
C THR A 387 -11.14 -9.24 6.57
N ILE A 388 -10.70 -8.03 6.90
CA ILE A 388 -10.31 -6.97 5.98
C ILE A 388 -9.21 -7.52 5.06
N ALA A 389 -9.56 -7.92 3.83
CA ALA A 389 -8.55 -8.12 2.80
C ALA A 389 -8.25 -6.71 2.24
N PRO A 390 -6.97 -6.35 2.08
CA PRO A 390 -6.60 -5.03 1.59
C PRO A 390 -7.10 -4.87 0.15
N ASN A 391 -7.68 -3.71 -0.20
CA ASN A 391 -8.26 -3.43 -1.53
C ASN A 391 -7.28 -3.63 -2.71
N SER A 392 -5.99 -3.67 -2.42
CA SER A 392 -4.89 -3.94 -3.36
C SER A 392 -3.65 -4.39 -2.59
N LEU A 393 -2.71 -5.09 -3.21
CA LEU A 393 -1.40 -5.32 -2.56
C LEU A 393 -0.56 -4.05 -2.59
N ILE A 394 -0.55 -3.33 -3.69
CA ILE A 394 0.27 -2.14 -3.86
C ILE A 394 -0.59 -0.94 -4.21
N LEU A 395 -0.34 0.17 -3.52
CA LEU A 395 -0.98 1.45 -3.78
C LEU A 395 0.06 2.53 -4.08
N ILE A 396 -0.06 3.09 -5.28
CA ILE A 396 0.78 4.18 -5.77
C ILE A 396 -0.16 5.37 -6.02
N ASN A 397 0.03 6.45 -5.28
CA ASN A 397 -0.87 7.61 -5.37
C ASN A 397 -0.08 8.90 -5.22
N ASN A 398 -0.10 9.75 -6.25
CA ASN A 398 0.72 10.95 -6.36
C ASN A 398 2.20 10.64 -6.10
N CYS A 399 2.75 9.70 -6.88
CA CYS A 399 4.15 9.28 -6.82
C CYS A 399 4.81 9.37 -8.20
N GLU A 400 6.09 9.71 -8.22
CA GLU A 400 6.91 9.73 -9.43
C GLU A 400 8.10 8.78 -9.28
N ASN A 401 8.67 8.32 -10.40
CA ASN A 401 9.87 7.48 -10.44
C ASN A 401 9.76 6.20 -9.59
N ILE A 402 8.71 5.41 -9.82
CA ILE A 402 8.54 4.10 -9.18
C ILE A 402 8.97 2.99 -10.14
N VAL A 403 9.83 2.09 -9.67
CA VAL A 403 10.30 0.95 -10.46
C VAL A 403 10.20 -0.33 -9.64
N PHE A 404 9.53 -1.36 -10.15
CA PHE A 404 9.63 -2.71 -9.60
C PHE A 404 10.36 -3.62 -10.57
N SER A 405 11.36 -4.36 -10.08
CA SER A 405 12.06 -5.34 -10.90
C SER A 405 12.30 -6.67 -10.20
N ASP A 406 12.35 -7.73 -11.00
CA ASP A 406 12.82 -9.05 -10.58
C ASP A 406 12.03 -9.66 -9.42
N LEU A 407 10.70 -9.51 -9.43
CA LEU A 407 9.81 -9.97 -8.35
C LEU A 407 8.42 -10.36 -8.85
N SER A 408 7.69 -11.09 -8.02
CA SER A 408 6.28 -11.44 -8.26
C SER A 408 5.35 -10.78 -7.25
N ILE A 409 4.17 -10.35 -7.69
CA ILE A 409 3.09 -9.80 -6.88
C ILE A 409 1.88 -10.71 -7.05
N VAL A 410 1.52 -11.45 -5.99
CA VAL A 410 0.55 -12.55 -6.08
C VAL A 410 -0.46 -12.54 -4.95
N GLY A 411 -1.65 -13.09 -5.21
CA GLY A 411 -2.68 -13.28 -4.17
C GLY A 411 -3.40 -11.99 -3.76
N GLY A 412 -3.38 -10.97 -4.61
CA GLY A 412 -4.10 -9.71 -4.40
C GLY A 412 -5.62 -9.86 -4.51
N VAL A 413 -6.37 -9.04 -3.77
CA VAL A 413 -7.83 -9.15 -3.64
C VAL A 413 -8.45 -7.76 -3.59
N TYR A 414 -9.33 -7.46 -4.53
CA TYR A 414 -10.12 -6.26 -4.55
C TYR A 414 -11.45 -6.51 -3.83
N GLN A 415 -11.60 -5.98 -2.61
CA GLN A 415 -12.93 -5.82 -2.03
C GLN A 415 -13.50 -4.49 -2.54
N ALA A 416 -14.66 -4.56 -3.20
CA ALA A 416 -15.28 -3.40 -3.83
C ALA A 416 -15.59 -2.30 -2.80
N HIS A 417 -14.69 -1.32 -2.71
CA HIS A 417 -14.80 -0.17 -1.85
C HIS A 417 -14.30 1.09 -2.58
N ASN A 418 -15.07 1.57 -3.56
CA ASN A 418 -15.17 2.95 -4.07
C ASN A 418 -13.89 3.76 -4.38
N ASP A 419 -12.72 3.15 -4.31
CA ASP A 419 -11.51 3.60 -4.97
C ASP A 419 -11.77 3.45 -6.49
N PRO A 420 -11.45 4.46 -7.33
CA PRO A 420 -11.76 4.40 -8.76
C PRO A 420 -11.00 3.29 -9.49
N GLY A 421 -9.96 2.72 -8.88
CA GLY A 421 -9.20 1.61 -9.41
C GLY A 421 -9.68 0.25 -8.90
N SER A 422 -9.71 -0.72 -9.81
CA SER A 422 -10.14 -2.11 -9.58
C SER A 422 -8.98 -3.10 -9.40
N GLY A 423 -7.76 -2.59 -9.21
CA GLY A 423 -6.51 -3.33 -9.19
C GLY A 423 -6.29 -4.07 -7.87
N ALA A 424 -6.53 -5.37 -7.86
CA ALA A 424 -6.26 -6.26 -6.74
C ALA A 424 -4.77 -6.47 -6.50
N GLY A 425 -3.95 -6.49 -7.57
CA GLY A 425 -2.50 -6.49 -7.45
C GLY A 425 -1.96 -5.09 -7.17
N ILE A 426 -2.08 -4.19 -8.16
CA ILE A 426 -1.53 -2.84 -8.12
C ILE A 426 -2.61 -1.81 -8.47
N ASN A 427 -2.78 -0.80 -7.63
CA ASN A 427 -3.62 0.38 -7.88
C ASN A 427 -2.76 1.64 -7.99
N ILE A 428 -2.99 2.42 -9.05
CA ILE A 428 -2.12 3.55 -9.45
C ILE A 428 -2.98 4.77 -9.74
N TYR A 429 -2.65 5.90 -9.10
CA TYR A 429 -3.37 7.17 -9.23
C TYR A 429 -2.40 8.34 -9.39
N ASN A 430 -2.56 9.13 -10.45
CA ASN A 430 -1.73 10.31 -10.73
C ASN A 430 -0.23 10.02 -10.53
N SER A 431 0.26 8.91 -11.08
CA SER A 431 1.60 8.40 -10.80
C SER A 431 2.23 7.71 -12.00
N ASP A 432 3.54 7.47 -11.91
CA ASP A 432 4.30 6.71 -12.90
C ASP A 432 4.78 5.39 -12.31
N LEU A 433 4.65 4.29 -13.06
CA LEU A 433 5.17 2.97 -12.66
C LEU A 433 5.89 2.28 -13.81
N ALA A 434 7.13 1.87 -13.56
CA ALA A 434 7.86 0.92 -14.39
C ALA A 434 7.86 -0.50 -13.76
N LEU A 435 7.53 -1.51 -14.57
CA LEU A 435 7.62 -2.92 -14.21
C LEU A 435 8.61 -3.62 -15.13
N ILE A 436 9.61 -4.30 -14.58
CA ILE A 436 10.67 -4.95 -15.36
C ILE A 436 10.91 -6.37 -14.84
N ASN A 437 10.75 -7.39 -15.68
CA ASN A 437 10.98 -8.79 -15.27
C ASN A 437 10.13 -9.17 -14.05
N THR A 438 8.80 -8.99 -14.17
CA THR A 438 7.86 -9.23 -13.06
C THR A 438 6.75 -10.22 -13.43
N ASN A 439 6.09 -10.79 -12.42
CA ASN A 439 4.85 -11.55 -12.60
C ASN A 439 3.75 -11.05 -11.66
N ILE A 440 2.54 -10.86 -12.21
CA ILE A 440 1.38 -10.36 -11.46
C ILE A 440 0.21 -11.32 -11.61
N SER A 441 -0.26 -11.83 -10.47
CA SER A 441 -1.34 -12.80 -10.38
C SER A 441 -2.24 -12.56 -9.16
N ALA A 442 -3.34 -11.85 -9.35
CA ALA A 442 -4.32 -11.51 -8.34
C ALA A 442 -5.52 -12.47 -8.35
N HIS A 443 -6.09 -12.79 -7.18
CA HIS A 443 -7.14 -13.81 -7.06
C HIS A 443 -8.57 -13.27 -7.23
N TYR A 444 -8.77 -11.95 -7.12
CA TYR A 444 -10.11 -11.39 -7.15
C TYR A 444 -10.05 -9.90 -7.50
N GLY A 445 -10.13 -9.55 -8.78
CA GLY A 445 -10.06 -8.18 -9.30
C GLY A 445 -9.15 -8.07 -10.52
N CYS A 446 -8.97 -6.84 -11.00
CA CYS A 446 -8.00 -6.55 -12.06
C CYS A 446 -6.56 -6.72 -11.54
N ALA A 447 -5.61 -7.16 -12.36
CA ALA A 447 -4.21 -7.25 -11.93
C ALA A 447 -3.64 -5.86 -11.62
N ILE A 448 -3.86 -4.92 -12.54
CA ILE A 448 -3.38 -3.55 -12.47
C ILE A 448 -4.51 -2.60 -12.87
N SER A 449 -4.82 -1.62 -12.03
CA SER A 449 -5.70 -0.50 -12.40
C SER A 449 -4.96 0.82 -12.30
N SER A 450 -5.09 1.61 -13.35
CA SER A 450 -4.37 2.86 -13.57
C SER A 450 -5.35 4.00 -13.83
N VAL A 451 -5.20 5.09 -13.09
CA VAL A 451 -6.05 6.28 -13.21
C VAL A 451 -5.18 7.53 -13.31
N SER A 452 -5.31 8.27 -14.41
CA SER A 452 -4.52 9.48 -14.68
C SER A 452 -3.01 9.27 -14.55
N SER A 453 -2.50 8.12 -15.01
CA SER A 453 -1.16 7.62 -14.69
C SER A 453 -0.44 7.08 -15.93
N ASP A 454 0.88 6.98 -15.86
CA ASP A 454 1.74 6.46 -16.93
C ASP A 454 2.40 5.14 -16.53
N LEU A 455 2.31 4.12 -17.39
CA LEU A 455 2.87 2.79 -17.17
C LEU A 455 3.90 2.42 -18.24
N ASP A 456 5.05 1.92 -17.80
CA ASP A 456 6.05 1.29 -18.65
C ASP A 456 6.29 -0.15 -18.18
N ILE A 457 5.83 -1.14 -18.95
CA ILE A 457 5.86 -2.54 -18.55
C ILE A 457 6.72 -3.33 -19.54
N MET A 458 7.74 -4.00 -19.01
CA MET A 458 8.75 -4.72 -19.77
C MET A 458 8.96 -6.14 -19.23
N ASN A 459 9.09 -7.12 -20.12
CA ASN A 459 9.43 -8.51 -19.79
C ASN A 459 8.55 -9.05 -18.64
N THR A 460 7.25 -8.77 -18.69
CA THR A 460 6.34 -8.99 -17.55
C THR A 460 5.21 -9.94 -17.92
N ILE A 461 4.88 -10.83 -16.98
CA ILE A 461 3.79 -11.80 -17.08
C ILE A 461 2.60 -11.29 -16.25
N ILE A 462 1.43 -11.17 -16.88
CA ILE A 462 0.18 -10.87 -16.19
C ILE A 462 -0.73 -12.06 -16.42
N SER A 463 -0.89 -12.90 -15.40
CA SER A 463 -1.58 -14.17 -15.58
C SER A 463 -2.39 -14.62 -14.38
N ARG A 464 -3.39 -15.47 -14.66
CA ARG A 464 -4.21 -16.11 -13.62
C ARG A 464 -4.95 -15.11 -12.74
N ASN A 465 -5.23 -13.93 -13.29
CA ASN A 465 -6.06 -12.94 -12.66
C ASN A 465 -7.53 -13.31 -12.87
N ASN A 466 -8.34 -13.29 -11.83
CA ASN A 466 -9.74 -13.66 -11.95
C ASN A 466 -10.71 -12.72 -11.25
N TYR A 467 -11.94 -12.77 -11.73
CA TYR A 467 -13.10 -12.07 -11.17
C TYR A 467 -13.04 -10.54 -11.27
N GLY A 468 -13.67 -10.00 -12.32
CA GLY A 468 -14.00 -8.59 -12.46
C GLY A 468 -15.45 -8.47 -12.93
N TYR A 469 -16.39 -8.20 -12.02
CA TYR A 469 -17.71 -7.73 -12.46
C TYR A 469 -17.51 -6.29 -12.92
N PHE A 470 -17.75 -6.03 -14.20
CA PHE A 470 -17.65 -4.69 -14.81
C PHE A 470 -16.24 -4.10 -14.97
N THR A 471 -15.18 -4.92 -14.97
CA THR A 471 -13.78 -4.47 -15.23
C THR A 471 -13.02 -5.50 -16.07
N SER A 472 -11.84 -5.15 -16.57
CA SER A 472 -10.87 -6.13 -17.09
C SER A 472 -10.25 -6.96 -15.96
N THR A 473 -9.65 -8.09 -16.31
CA THR A 473 -8.89 -8.93 -15.36
C THR A 473 -7.39 -8.70 -15.41
N GLY A 474 -6.83 -8.28 -16.55
CA GLY A 474 -5.40 -7.95 -16.66
C GLY A 474 -5.10 -6.50 -16.27
N ILE A 475 -5.25 -5.57 -17.21
CA ILE A 475 -4.97 -4.14 -17.02
C ILE A 475 -6.22 -3.30 -17.29
N GLU A 476 -6.49 -2.34 -16.41
CA GLU A 476 -7.49 -1.29 -16.60
C GLU A 476 -6.82 0.10 -16.68
N LEU A 477 -7.14 0.86 -17.72
CA LEU A 477 -6.61 2.22 -17.95
C LEU A 477 -7.75 3.24 -17.98
N ASN A 478 -7.69 4.23 -17.09
CA ASN A 478 -8.62 5.35 -17.08
C ASN A 478 -7.83 6.65 -17.17
N ASN A 479 -8.05 7.45 -18.22
CA ASN A 479 -7.26 8.65 -18.53
C ASN A 479 -5.73 8.41 -18.41
N SER A 480 -5.25 7.24 -18.82
CA SER A 480 -3.89 6.76 -18.53
C SER A 480 -3.16 6.32 -19.79
N ASN A 481 -1.82 6.32 -19.74
CA ASN A 481 -0.99 5.82 -20.83
C ASN A 481 -0.27 4.53 -20.41
N ALA A 482 -0.14 3.58 -21.32
CA ALA A 482 0.62 2.35 -21.09
C ALA A 482 1.48 1.99 -22.29
N ASN A 483 2.78 1.79 -22.05
CA ASN A 483 3.72 1.19 -22.97
C ASN A 483 4.07 -0.21 -22.51
N LEU A 484 3.77 -1.21 -23.35
CA LEU A 484 3.96 -2.62 -23.05
C LEU A 484 4.96 -3.22 -24.05
N TYR A 485 6.08 -3.72 -23.55
CA TYR A 485 7.14 -4.32 -24.36
C TYR A 485 7.45 -5.71 -23.83
N ASN A 486 7.41 -6.72 -24.70
CA ASN A 486 7.70 -8.10 -24.29
C ASN A 486 6.80 -8.51 -23.10
N VAL A 487 5.47 -8.38 -23.26
CA VAL A 487 4.51 -8.70 -22.20
C VAL A 487 3.74 -9.95 -22.57
N THR A 488 3.55 -10.86 -21.62
CA THR A 488 2.66 -12.03 -21.78
C THR A 488 1.45 -11.87 -20.88
N MET A 489 0.27 -11.67 -21.48
CA MET A 489 -1.02 -11.69 -20.77
C MET A 489 -1.79 -12.96 -21.13
N THR A 490 -1.92 -13.87 -20.17
CA THR A 490 -2.57 -15.16 -20.40
C THR A 490 -3.28 -15.73 -19.18
N ASP A 491 -4.25 -16.61 -19.40
CA ASP A 491 -4.99 -17.31 -18.36
C ASP A 491 -5.68 -16.36 -17.36
N ASN A 492 -6.05 -15.16 -17.80
CA ASN A 492 -6.86 -14.25 -17.00
C ASN A 492 -8.34 -14.52 -17.27
N TYR A 493 -9.15 -14.75 -16.23
CA TYR A 493 -10.54 -15.19 -16.37
C TYR A 493 -11.53 -14.34 -15.55
N GLY A 494 -12.38 -13.59 -16.23
CA GLY A 494 -13.39 -12.74 -15.61
C GLY A 494 -13.99 -11.79 -16.64
N GLY A 495 -14.49 -10.62 -16.24
CA GLY A 495 -14.96 -9.61 -17.19
C GLY A 495 -16.30 -10.00 -17.84
N GLY A 496 -17.39 -9.96 -17.07
CA GLY A 496 -18.72 -10.25 -17.62
C GLY A 496 -19.25 -9.25 -18.66
N MET A 497 -18.62 -8.08 -18.80
CA MET A 497 -19.08 -6.98 -19.68
C MET A 497 -17.96 -6.23 -20.43
N TYR A 498 -16.69 -6.50 -20.13
CA TYR A 498 -15.53 -5.77 -20.67
C TYR A 498 -14.48 -6.76 -21.19
N PRO A 499 -13.53 -6.29 -22.03
CA PRO A 499 -12.39 -7.09 -22.46
C PRO A 499 -11.61 -7.69 -21.27
N GLU A 500 -11.17 -8.93 -21.40
CA GLU A 500 -10.59 -9.64 -20.25
C GLU A 500 -9.14 -9.29 -19.97
N ALA A 501 -8.30 -9.09 -21.00
CA ALA A 501 -6.89 -8.81 -20.79
C ALA A 501 -6.64 -7.32 -20.55
N ILE A 502 -7.15 -6.44 -21.43
CA ILE A 502 -6.93 -4.99 -21.30
C ILE A 502 -8.21 -4.23 -21.63
N ASN A 503 -8.65 -3.37 -20.70
CA ASN A 503 -9.73 -2.41 -20.95
C ASN A 503 -9.22 -0.99 -20.70
N MET A 504 -9.67 -0.04 -21.53
CA MET A 504 -9.31 1.37 -21.41
C MET A 504 -10.48 2.30 -21.69
N ASP A 505 -10.41 3.55 -21.25
CA ASP A 505 -11.34 4.61 -21.68
C ASP A 505 -10.83 5.39 -22.92
N ASP A 506 -11.70 6.21 -23.51
CA ASP A 506 -11.38 7.01 -24.70
C ASP A 506 -10.30 8.08 -24.49
N SER A 507 -9.96 8.39 -23.23
CA SER A 507 -8.90 9.33 -22.87
C SER A 507 -7.55 8.67 -22.65
N SER A 508 -7.48 7.34 -22.74
CA SER A 508 -6.27 6.57 -22.50
C SER A 508 -5.52 6.25 -23.79
N TYR A 509 -4.25 5.89 -23.67
CA TYR A 509 -3.41 5.43 -24.79
C TYR A 509 -2.68 4.13 -24.45
N LEU A 510 -2.64 3.20 -25.39
CA LEU A 510 -1.96 1.93 -25.28
C LEU A 510 -1.00 1.74 -26.46
N ASN A 511 0.28 1.58 -26.17
CA ASN A 511 1.29 1.13 -27.13
C ASN A 511 1.81 -0.24 -26.70
N MET A 512 1.69 -1.26 -27.55
CA MET A 512 2.14 -2.62 -27.23
C MET A 512 2.94 -3.24 -28.38
N ILE A 513 4.10 -3.80 -28.05
CA ILE A 513 5.03 -4.37 -29.03
C ILE A 513 5.65 -5.67 -28.51
N ASN A 514 5.95 -6.62 -29.40
CA ASN A 514 6.59 -7.90 -29.07
C ASN A 514 5.86 -8.67 -27.97
N SER A 515 4.53 -8.59 -27.92
CA SER A 515 3.76 -9.10 -26.77
C SER A 515 2.82 -10.23 -27.16
N ILE A 516 2.45 -11.07 -26.19
CA ILE A 516 1.44 -12.13 -26.34
C ILE A 516 0.21 -11.78 -25.49
N VAL A 517 -0.96 -11.79 -26.12
CA VAL A 517 -2.25 -11.74 -25.42
C VAL A 517 -3.08 -12.94 -25.85
N TRP A 518 -3.10 -13.97 -25.00
CA TRP A 518 -3.65 -15.28 -25.34
C TRP A 518 -4.44 -15.90 -24.19
N ASN A 519 -5.42 -16.73 -24.50
CA ASN A 519 -6.19 -17.51 -23.52
C ASN A 519 -6.83 -16.76 -22.33
N ASN A 520 -7.21 -15.49 -22.49
CA ASN A 520 -7.88 -14.71 -21.43
C ASN A 520 -9.42 -14.76 -21.47
N LEU A 521 -10.05 -15.64 -22.26
CA LEU A 521 -11.51 -15.56 -22.49
C LEU A 521 -12.30 -16.53 -21.62
N TYR A 522 -13.41 -16.05 -21.05
CA TYR A 522 -14.44 -16.90 -20.45
C TYR A 522 -15.43 -17.45 -21.51
N ASP A 523 -15.68 -16.68 -22.58
CA ASP A 523 -16.51 -17.07 -23.73
C ASP A 523 -15.88 -16.59 -25.05
N THR A 524 -16.14 -17.33 -26.13
CA THR A 524 -15.64 -17.11 -27.50
C THR A 524 -16.08 -15.80 -28.16
N GLU A 525 -16.99 -15.03 -27.56
CA GLU A 525 -17.52 -13.77 -28.11
C GLU A 525 -16.81 -12.51 -27.59
N ASN A 526 -16.02 -12.61 -26.51
CA ASN A 526 -15.37 -11.44 -25.91
C ASN A 526 -14.03 -11.07 -26.59
N LEU A 527 -13.69 -9.78 -26.54
CA LEU A 527 -12.44 -9.23 -27.09
C LEU A 527 -11.31 -9.36 -26.06
N GLN A 528 -10.08 -9.68 -26.50
CA GLN A 528 -8.91 -9.63 -25.63
C GLN A 528 -8.63 -8.21 -25.11
N ILE A 529 -8.82 -7.22 -25.99
CA ILE A 529 -8.44 -5.82 -25.78
C ILE A 529 -9.61 -4.94 -26.25
N GLY A 530 -9.94 -3.90 -25.49
CA GLY A 530 -10.94 -2.94 -25.93
C GLY A 530 -10.99 -1.66 -25.13
N SER A 531 -11.87 -0.76 -25.57
CA SER A 531 -11.99 0.62 -25.11
C SER A 531 -13.41 0.91 -24.60
N GLY A 532 -13.80 0.25 -23.51
CA GLY A 532 -15.11 0.44 -22.91
C GLY A 532 -16.29 0.10 -23.84
N PHE A 533 -17.39 0.86 -23.73
CA PHE A 533 -18.64 0.61 -24.47
C PHE A 533 -18.67 1.21 -25.88
N ASP A 534 -17.80 2.17 -26.16
CA ASP A 534 -17.84 2.95 -27.40
C ASP A 534 -16.99 2.32 -28.52
N TYR A 535 -16.16 1.31 -28.18
CA TYR A 535 -15.30 0.57 -29.12
C TYR A 535 -14.44 1.51 -29.99
N ASP A 536 -13.96 2.61 -29.42
CA ASP A 536 -13.02 3.52 -30.09
C ASP A 536 -11.59 3.02 -29.92
N PHE A 537 -10.97 2.55 -31.01
CA PHE A 537 -9.61 2.01 -30.99
C PHE A 537 -8.54 3.04 -31.38
N ASN A 538 -8.87 4.34 -31.48
CA ASN A 538 -7.94 5.39 -31.92
C ASN A 538 -6.72 5.58 -30.98
N GLY A 539 -6.83 5.20 -29.71
CA GLY A 539 -5.75 5.26 -28.71
C GLY A 539 -4.88 4.01 -28.64
N ILE A 540 -5.10 2.99 -29.48
CA ILE A 540 -4.43 1.69 -29.39
C ILE A 540 -3.50 1.47 -30.57
N ASN A 541 -2.20 1.34 -30.30
CA ASN A 541 -1.17 0.96 -31.25
C ASN A 541 -0.55 -0.39 -30.84
N ILE A 542 -0.72 -1.42 -31.67
CA ILE A 542 -0.15 -2.74 -31.41
C ILE A 542 0.60 -3.23 -32.63
N LEU A 543 1.88 -3.58 -32.44
CA LEU A 543 2.78 -4.03 -33.50
C LEU A 543 3.55 -5.28 -33.05
N TYR A 544 3.95 -6.12 -34.00
CA TYR A 544 4.77 -7.32 -33.74
C TYR A 544 4.30 -8.14 -32.53
N SER A 545 2.99 -8.33 -32.38
CA SER A 545 2.40 -8.99 -31.22
C SER A 545 1.46 -10.13 -31.64
N ASN A 546 1.34 -11.14 -30.79
CA ASN A 546 0.44 -12.27 -31.01
C ASN A 546 -0.84 -12.11 -30.18
N ILE A 547 -1.97 -11.91 -30.83
CA ILE A 547 -3.26 -11.66 -30.17
C ILE A 547 -4.29 -12.67 -30.62
N LYS A 548 -4.89 -13.38 -29.67
CA LYS A 548 -5.98 -14.32 -29.95
C LYS A 548 -7.16 -13.60 -30.61
N GLY A 549 -7.54 -14.06 -31.81
CA GLY A 549 -8.60 -13.43 -32.61
C GLY A 549 -8.09 -12.37 -33.59
N GLY A 550 -6.81 -12.03 -33.52
CA GLY A 550 -6.13 -11.10 -34.40
C GLY A 550 -6.29 -9.64 -33.99
N TRP A 551 -5.31 -8.83 -34.41
CA TRP A 551 -5.34 -7.38 -34.28
C TRP A 551 -4.67 -6.73 -35.50
N VAL A 552 -5.22 -5.62 -35.98
CA VAL A 552 -4.66 -4.90 -37.12
C VAL A 552 -3.39 -4.17 -36.69
N GLY A 553 -2.26 -4.49 -37.31
CA GLY A 553 -0.98 -3.83 -37.08
C GLY A 553 0.15 -4.55 -37.82
N GLN A 554 1.26 -3.85 -38.05
CA GLN A 554 2.42 -4.45 -38.71
C GLN A 554 3.04 -5.53 -37.80
N GLY A 555 3.36 -6.68 -38.38
CA GLY A 555 4.02 -7.78 -37.66
C GLY A 555 3.10 -8.57 -36.71
N ASN A 556 1.84 -8.16 -36.52
CA ASN A 556 0.93 -8.90 -35.65
C ASN A 556 0.54 -10.26 -36.25
N ILE A 557 0.42 -11.25 -35.38
CA ILE A 557 -0.06 -12.59 -35.70
C ILE A 557 -1.22 -13.00 -34.77
N SER A 558 -1.87 -14.11 -35.09
CA SER A 558 -2.94 -14.71 -34.27
C SER A 558 -2.85 -16.23 -34.39
N GLU A 559 -1.78 -16.78 -33.82
CA GLU A 559 -1.50 -18.21 -33.84
C GLU A 559 -1.29 -18.71 -32.41
N ASP A 560 -1.52 -19.99 -32.14
CA ASP A 560 -1.30 -20.54 -30.80
C ASP A 560 0.17 -20.33 -30.37
N PRO A 561 0.46 -19.64 -29.25
CA PRO A 561 1.83 -19.45 -28.77
C PRO A 561 2.54 -20.75 -28.42
N LEU A 562 1.82 -21.86 -28.22
CA LEU A 562 2.38 -23.15 -27.83
C LEU A 562 3.23 -23.03 -26.55
N PHE A 563 2.64 -22.52 -25.47
CA PHE A 563 3.28 -22.49 -24.16
C PHE A 563 3.61 -23.91 -23.66
N VAL A 564 4.73 -24.09 -22.95
CA VAL A 564 5.19 -25.39 -22.45
C VAL A 564 4.17 -26.01 -21.51
N ASN A 565 3.76 -25.30 -20.47
CA ASN A 565 2.75 -25.77 -19.52
C ASN A 565 2.06 -24.59 -18.82
N PRO A 566 1.15 -23.89 -19.53
CA PRO A 566 0.44 -22.76 -18.96
C PRO A 566 -0.51 -23.22 -17.84
N SER A 567 -0.92 -24.49 -17.82
CA SER A 567 -2.14 -24.97 -17.17
C SER A 567 -1.94 -25.82 -15.91
N GLN A 568 -0.91 -25.60 -15.08
CA GLN A 568 -0.82 -26.24 -13.76
C GLN A 568 -2.00 -25.78 -12.85
N GLY A 569 -3.22 -26.29 -13.09
CA GLY A 569 -4.45 -25.97 -12.35
C GLY A 569 -5.75 -25.80 -13.15
N ILE A 570 -5.75 -25.70 -14.49
CA ILE A 570 -6.97 -25.46 -15.28
C ILE A 570 -7.35 -26.72 -16.06
N ASP A 571 -7.61 -27.82 -15.35
CA ASP A 571 -8.34 -28.94 -15.93
C ASP A 571 -9.85 -28.65 -15.78
N GLU A 572 -10.53 -28.60 -16.93
CA GLU A 572 -11.96 -28.49 -17.12
C GLU A 572 -12.77 -29.19 -16.01
N GLY A 573 -13.40 -28.43 -15.11
CA GLY A 573 -14.43 -28.98 -14.22
C GLY A 573 -14.53 -28.42 -12.80
N ASN A 574 -13.53 -27.68 -12.31
CA ASN A 574 -13.63 -26.97 -11.04
C ASN A 574 -13.82 -25.47 -11.32
N GLY A 575 -15.04 -24.98 -11.15
CA GLY A 575 -15.33 -23.55 -11.27
C GLY A 575 -14.46 -22.73 -10.30
N PHE A 576 -14.05 -21.53 -10.74
CA PHE A 576 -13.48 -20.42 -9.96
C PHE A 576 -12.98 -20.83 -8.55
N GLY A 577 -11.86 -21.55 -8.51
CA GLY A 577 -11.40 -22.23 -7.31
C GLY A 577 -10.24 -21.50 -6.65
N TRP A 578 -10.42 -21.10 -5.39
CA TRP A 578 -9.34 -20.65 -4.52
C TRP A 578 -8.25 -21.73 -4.39
N GLY A 579 -6.97 -21.34 -4.41
CA GLY A 579 -5.83 -22.27 -4.31
C GLY A 579 -5.14 -22.62 -5.64
N TRP A 580 -5.31 -21.82 -6.69
CA TRP A 580 -4.49 -21.94 -7.89
C TRP A 580 -3.04 -21.52 -7.62
N SER A 581 -2.10 -22.21 -8.28
CA SER A 581 -0.73 -21.69 -8.36
C SER A 581 -0.78 -20.32 -9.04
N PRO A 582 -0.19 -19.26 -8.45
CA PRO A 582 -0.07 -17.96 -9.11
C PRO A 582 0.99 -17.95 -10.23
N PHE A 583 1.56 -19.12 -10.54
CA PHE A 583 2.58 -19.34 -11.57
C PHE A 583 2.14 -20.40 -12.58
N GLY A 584 2.44 -20.15 -13.85
CA GLY A 584 2.38 -21.11 -14.96
C GLY A 584 3.70 -21.09 -15.75
N ASP A 585 3.96 -22.13 -16.54
CA ASP A 585 5.14 -22.19 -17.41
C ASP A 585 4.77 -21.66 -18.80
N TYR A 586 4.98 -20.36 -18.99
CA TYR A 586 4.67 -19.63 -20.21
C TYR A 586 5.87 -19.49 -21.16
N ARG A 587 6.91 -20.31 -20.99
CA ARG A 587 7.95 -20.45 -22.00
C ARG A 587 7.36 -21.01 -23.29
N LEU A 588 7.94 -20.62 -24.42
CA LEU A 588 7.52 -21.10 -25.74
C LEU A 588 8.08 -22.51 -25.99
N GLN A 589 7.29 -23.37 -26.64
CA GLN A 589 7.79 -24.62 -27.21
C GLN A 589 8.59 -24.33 -28.49
N SER A 590 9.52 -25.21 -28.84
CA SER A 590 10.46 -25.04 -29.97
C SER A 590 9.83 -24.87 -31.36
N ILE A 591 8.54 -25.13 -31.50
CA ILE A 591 7.77 -24.97 -32.75
C ILE A 591 6.80 -23.79 -32.68
N SER A 592 6.92 -22.94 -31.67
CA SER A 592 6.05 -21.79 -31.46
C SER A 592 6.17 -20.81 -32.63
N PRO A 593 5.04 -20.28 -33.12
CA PRO A 593 5.03 -19.23 -34.13
C PRO A 593 5.43 -17.86 -33.55
N CYS A 594 5.63 -17.75 -32.23
CA CYS A 594 6.07 -16.52 -31.58
C CYS A 594 7.60 -16.37 -31.54
N ILE A 595 8.34 -17.43 -31.84
CA ILE A 595 9.81 -17.41 -31.86
C ILE A 595 10.30 -16.60 -33.06
N ASP A 596 11.33 -15.77 -32.88
CA ASP A 596 12.00 -14.99 -33.93
C ASP A 596 11.06 -14.10 -34.76
N THR A 597 9.94 -13.65 -34.18
CA THR A 597 8.87 -12.95 -34.93
C THR A 597 8.62 -11.52 -34.43
N GLY A 598 9.26 -11.12 -33.33
CA GLY A 598 9.25 -9.75 -32.83
C GLY A 598 10.13 -8.80 -33.64
N ILE A 599 10.41 -7.62 -33.06
CA ILE A 599 11.27 -6.59 -33.64
C ILE A 599 12.28 -6.04 -32.62
N ALA A 600 13.56 -6.01 -32.98
CA ALA A 600 14.63 -5.47 -32.14
C ALA A 600 14.81 -3.95 -32.24
N PHE A 601 14.39 -3.33 -33.36
CA PHE A 601 14.55 -1.89 -33.58
C PHE A 601 13.34 -1.29 -34.28
N LEU A 602 12.69 -0.32 -33.65
CA LEU A 602 11.56 0.39 -34.22
C LEU A 602 11.66 1.89 -33.95
N GLU A 603 11.58 2.68 -35.02
CA GLU A 603 11.51 4.15 -34.98
C GLU A 603 10.18 4.59 -35.59
N LEU A 604 9.39 5.36 -34.82
CA LEU A 604 8.13 5.96 -35.26
C LEU A 604 8.20 7.47 -35.06
N ASP A 605 7.82 8.25 -36.07
CA ASP A 605 7.80 9.72 -36.02
C ASP A 605 9.13 10.39 -35.57
N ASN A 606 10.27 9.74 -35.85
CA ASN A 606 11.63 10.09 -35.42
C ASN A 606 11.91 9.89 -33.92
N GLU A 607 11.09 9.10 -33.23
CA GLU A 607 11.32 8.63 -31.86
C GLU A 607 11.65 7.13 -31.89
N ILE A 608 12.70 6.74 -31.17
CA ILE A 608 13.07 5.33 -31.00
C ILE A 608 12.13 4.75 -29.96
N ILE A 609 11.27 3.83 -30.38
CA ILE A 609 10.29 3.18 -29.52
C ILE A 609 10.86 1.89 -28.93
N ILE A 610 11.58 1.12 -29.75
CA ILE A 610 12.29 -0.09 -29.33
C ILE A 610 13.71 -0.06 -29.86
N ASN A 611 14.65 -0.45 -29.02
CA ASN A 611 16.04 -0.71 -29.35
C ASN A 611 16.61 -1.77 -28.39
N ILE A 612 16.38 -3.04 -28.71
CA ILE A 612 16.84 -4.21 -27.95
C ILE A 612 18.20 -4.63 -28.53
N ASP A 613 19.22 -4.78 -27.68
CA ASP A 613 20.54 -5.25 -28.12
C ASP A 613 20.50 -6.74 -28.51
N GLN A 614 21.31 -7.15 -29.49
CA GLN A 614 21.41 -8.56 -29.91
C GLN A 614 21.80 -9.51 -28.75
N SER A 615 22.41 -8.98 -27.68
CA SER A 615 22.72 -9.76 -26.48
C SER A 615 21.53 -10.01 -25.54
N GLU A 616 20.38 -9.40 -25.81
CA GLU A 616 19.16 -9.52 -24.99
C GLU A 616 18.14 -10.52 -25.56
N PHE A 617 18.37 -11.07 -26.75
CA PHE A 617 17.53 -12.09 -27.40
C PHE A 617 18.37 -13.09 -28.18
N GLU A 618 17.81 -14.28 -28.41
CA GLU A 618 18.44 -15.31 -29.23
C GLU A 618 17.83 -15.37 -30.63
N GLY A 619 18.58 -15.89 -31.59
CA GLY A 619 18.09 -16.05 -32.96
C GLY A 619 18.17 -14.78 -33.81
N GLU A 620 17.26 -14.67 -34.78
CA GLU A 620 17.25 -13.63 -35.81
C GLU A 620 16.45 -12.38 -35.40
N ALA A 621 15.54 -12.50 -34.43
CA ALA A 621 14.76 -11.40 -33.87
C ALA A 621 14.26 -11.76 -32.46
N PRO A 622 13.89 -10.77 -31.61
CA PRO A 622 13.27 -11.05 -30.32
C PRO A 622 11.99 -11.88 -30.49
N ASP A 623 11.71 -12.70 -29.51
CA ASP A 623 10.47 -13.43 -29.43
C ASP A 623 9.32 -12.50 -29.04
N MET A 624 8.10 -12.90 -29.39
CA MET A 624 6.92 -12.27 -28.79
C MET A 624 6.68 -12.85 -27.40
N GLY A 625 6.41 -11.99 -26.42
CA GLY A 625 6.09 -12.34 -25.05
C GLY A 625 7.19 -11.93 -24.08
N ALA A 626 6.97 -12.25 -22.80
CA ALA A 626 7.85 -11.85 -21.70
C ALA A 626 9.11 -12.71 -21.50
N ILE A 627 9.17 -13.88 -22.13
CA ILE A 627 10.26 -14.82 -21.98
C ILE A 627 10.78 -15.19 -23.36
N GLU A 628 12.06 -14.90 -23.60
CA GLU A 628 12.79 -15.35 -24.78
C GLU A 628 12.94 -16.88 -24.76
N TYR A 629 12.76 -17.49 -25.93
CA TYR A 629 13.04 -18.90 -26.16
C TYR A 629 14.54 -19.10 -26.29
N TYR A 630 15.07 -19.92 -25.39
CA TYR A 630 16.42 -20.45 -25.52
C TYR A 630 16.33 -21.89 -26.04
N GLU A 631 16.93 -22.15 -27.20
CA GLU A 631 17.11 -23.53 -27.67
C GLU A 631 18.20 -24.19 -26.81
N TRP A 632 17.73 -24.87 -25.76
CA TRP A 632 18.60 -25.63 -24.86
C TRP A 632 19.32 -26.74 -25.63
N ASN A 633 20.63 -26.60 -25.78
CA ASN A 633 21.47 -27.69 -26.26
C ASN A 633 21.51 -28.78 -25.19
N LEU A 634 20.75 -29.86 -25.38
CA LEU A 634 20.80 -31.02 -24.50
C LEU A 634 22.27 -31.43 -24.30
N GLY A 635 22.73 -31.55 -23.06
CA GLY A 635 24.13 -31.82 -22.74
C GLY A 635 25.07 -30.60 -22.60
N ASP A 636 24.57 -29.37 -22.73
CA ASP A 636 25.26 -28.13 -22.35
C ASP A 636 24.72 -27.67 -20.97
N ILE A 637 25.33 -28.18 -19.90
CA ILE A 637 24.85 -28.04 -18.51
C ILE A 637 25.35 -26.72 -17.90
N ASN A 638 26.50 -26.22 -18.35
CA ASN A 638 27.05 -24.94 -17.90
C ASN A 638 26.52 -23.75 -18.73
N THR A 639 25.68 -24.02 -19.74
CA THR A 639 24.96 -23.06 -20.58
C THR A 639 25.89 -22.08 -21.28
N ASP A 640 27.06 -22.55 -21.71
CA ASP A 640 28.03 -21.73 -22.44
C ASP A 640 27.91 -21.84 -23.96
N SER A 641 26.81 -22.46 -24.42
CA SER A 641 26.48 -22.75 -25.82
C SER A 641 27.39 -23.79 -26.48
N THR A 642 28.27 -24.44 -25.72
CA THR A 642 29.13 -25.51 -26.23
C THR A 642 28.99 -26.78 -25.38
N ILE A 643 28.86 -27.93 -26.05
CA ILE A 643 28.90 -29.22 -25.38
C ILE A 643 30.35 -29.67 -25.31
N ASP A 644 30.96 -29.59 -24.12
CA ASP A 644 32.36 -29.95 -23.91
C ASP A 644 32.63 -30.70 -22.59
N VAL A 645 33.90 -30.85 -22.24
CA VAL A 645 34.29 -31.62 -21.05
C VAL A 645 33.84 -30.96 -19.73
N LEU A 646 33.59 -29.65 -19.72
CA LEU A 646 33.09 -28.90 -18.57
C LEU A 646 31.66 -29.32 -18.22
N ASP A 647 30.84 -29.66 -19.21
CA ASP A 647 29.50 -30.22 -19.00
C ASP A 647 29.54 -31.58 -18.33
N ILE A 648 30.46 -32.45 -18.78
CA ILE A 648 30.70 -33.73 -18.11
C ILE A 648 31.15 -33.51 -16.66
N VAL A 649 32.03 -32.53 -16.41
CA VAL A 649 32.48 -32.20 -15.06
C VAL A 649 31.29 -31.76 -14.19
N SER A 650 30.38 -30.96 -14.73
CA SER A 650 29.13 -30.59 -14.05
C SER A 650 28.29 -31.83 -13.70
N ILE A 651 28.06 -32.77 -14.63
CA ILE A 651 27.26 -33.98 -14.36
C ILE A 651 27.94 -34.84 -13.30
N VAL A 652 29.27 -34.99 -13.36
CA VAL A 652 30.01 -35.72 -12.33
C VAL A 652 29.86 -35.04 -10.97
N ALA A 653 29.96 -33.71 -10.89
CA ALA A 653 29.82 -32.96 -9.64
C ALA A 653 28.43 -33.13 -9.01
N PHE A 654 27.38 -33.16 -9.83
CA PHE A 654 26.03 -33.47 -9.40
C PHE A 654 25.88 -34.91 -8.88
N ILE A 655 26.30 -35.91 -9.66
CA ILE A 655 26.19 -37.34 -9.29
C ILE A 655 26.91 -37.64 -7.96
N ILE A 656 28.05 -36.97 -7.69
CA ILE A 656 28.79 -37.17 -6.44
C ILE A 656 28.30 -36.29 -5.27
N GLY A 657 27.26 -35.47 -5.47
CA GLY A 657 26.65 -34.64 -4.45
C GLY A 657 27.45 -33.38 -4.07
N ASN A 658 28.32 -32.91 -4.97
CA ASN A 658 29.09 -31.68 -4.77
C ASN A 658 28.42 -30.43 -5.37
N GLN A 659 27.37 -30.62 -6.16
CA GLN A 659 26.60 -29.58 -6.81
C GLN A 659 25.12 -29.99 -6.82
N GLU A 660 24.22 -29.03 -6.60
CA GLU A 660 22.79 -29.19 -6.86
C GLU A 660 22.46 -28.55 -8.20
N TYR A 661 21.46 -29.09 -8.89
CA TYR A 661 21.00 -28.59 -10.18
C TYR A 661 19.70 -27.81 -10.04
N THR A 662 19.56 -26.78 -10.85
CA THR A 662 18.25 -26.23 -11.19
C THR A 662 17.44 -27.26 -11.99
N ASN A 663 16.13 -27.06 -12.11
CA ASN A 663 15.30 -27.91 -12.96
C ASN A 663 15.78 -27.92 -14.42
N GLU A 664 16.27 -26.79 -14.94
CA GLU A 664 16.86 -26.73 -16.28
C GLU A 664 18.15 -27.53 -16.38
N GLN A 665 19.09 -27.37 -15.44
CA GLN A 665 20.34 -28.13 -15.46
C GLN A 665 20.10 -29.63 -15.33
N TYR A 666 19.10 -30.03 -14.56
CA TYR A 666 18.69 -31.43 -14.48
C TYR A 666 18.20 -31.96 -15.84
N ASN A 667 17.33 -31.20 -16.51
CA ASN A 667 16.82 -31.58 -17.83
C ASN A 667 17.92 -31.60 -18.91
N LEU A 668 18.89 -30.68 -18.84
CA LEU A 668 20.04 -30.63 -19.73
C LEU A 668 21.01 -31.79 -19.50
N ALA A 669 21.16 -32.19 -18.23
CA ALA A 669 22.04 -33.28 -17.82
C ALA A 669 21.45 -34.67 -18.04
N ASP A 670 20.12 -34.82 -18.08
CA ASP A 670 19.42 -36.06 -18.47
C ASP A 670 19.46 -36.20 -20.00
N TYR A 671 20.67 -36.35 -20.51
CA TYR A 671 20.96 -36.40 -21.93
C TYR A 671 20.22 -37.55 -22.63
N ASN A 672 20.01 -38.66 -21.92
CA ASN A 672 19.34 -39.82 -22.48
C ASN A 672 17.82 -39.80 -22.28
N GLN A 673 17.30 -38.83 -21.53
CA GLN A 673 15.88 -38.57 -21.27
C GLN A 673 15.16 -39.76 -20.62
N ASP A 674 15.84 -40.50 -19.73
CA ASP A 674 15.23 -41.58 -18.95
C ASP A 674 14.67 -41.12 -17.60
N GLY A 675 14.81 -39.83 -17.28
CA GLY A 675 14.34 -39.21 -16.06
C GLY A 675 15.30 -39.32 -14.90
N ASP A 676 16.51 -39.86 -15.10
CA ASP A 676 17.53 -40.03 -14.06
C ASP A 676 18.90 -39.50 -14.55
N VAL A 677 19.38 -38.36 -14.04
CA VAL A 677 20.75 -37.89 -14.32
C VAL A 677 21.80 -38.81 -13.68
N ASN A 678 22.49 -39.60 -14.49
CA ASN A 678 23.45 -40.61 -14.04
C ASN A 678 24.63 -40.82 -15.00
N VAL A 679 25.43 -41.87 -14.77
CA VAL A 679 26.63 -42.14 -15.57
C VAL A 679 26.32 -42.46 -17.04
N LEU A 680 25.10 -42.88 -17.35
CA LEU A 680 24.66 -43.17 -18.71
C LEU A 680 24.59 -41.90 -19.57
N ASP A 681 24.21 -40.77 -18.98
CA ASP A 681 24.22 -39.46 -19.65
C ASP A 681 25.63 -39.03 -20.00
N ILE A 682 26.57 -39.19 -19.05
CA ILE A 682 28.00 -38.90 -19.26
C ILE A 682 28.54 -39.72 -20.43
N VAL A 683 28.22 -41.02 -20.51
CA VAL A 683 28.74 -41.88 -21.58
C VAL A 683 28.26 -41.38 -22.95
N GLN A 684 27.01 -40.94 -23.07
CA GLN A 684 26.47 -40.43 -24.33
C GLN A 684 27.08 -39.06 -24.69
N LEU A 685 27.27 -38.19 -23.71
CA LEU A 685 27.95 -36.90 -23.87
C LEU A 685 29.42 -37.06 -24.32
N VAL A 686 30.15 -38.01 -23.73
CA VAL A 686 31.53 -38.34 -24.14
C VAL A 686 31.56 -38.79 -25.60
N ASP A 687 30.61 -39.62 -26.03
CA ASP A 687 30.54 -40.08 -27.42
C ASP A 687 30.26 -38.92 -28.40
N ILE A 688 29.60 -37.85 -27.97
CA ILE A 688 29.39 -36.65 -28.79
C ILE A 688 30.62 -35.76 -28.82
N ILE A 689 31.26 -35.51 -27.68
CA ILE A 689 32.45 -34.64 -27.59
C ILE A 689 33.64 -35.22 -28.37
N LEU A 690 33.70 -36.55 -28.52
CA LEU A 690 34.79 -37.24 -29.21
C LEU A 690 34.59 -37.41 -30.72
N ASN A 691 33.38 -37.16 -31.26
CA ASN A 691 33.03 -37.38 -32.68
C ASN A 691 32.63 -36.10 -33.38
#